data_AF-A0A841B5T5-F1
#
_entry.id   AF-A0A841B5T5-F1
#
_cell.length_a   1.000
_cell.length_b   1.000
_cell.length_c   1.000
_cell.angle_alpha   90.00
_cell.angle_beta   90.00
_cell.angle_gamma   90.00
#
_symmetry.space_group_name_H-M   'P 1'
#
loop_
_entity.id
_entity.type
_entity.pdbx_description
1 polymer ?
#
loop_
_entity_poly.entity_id
_entity_poly.type
_entity_poly.pdbx_seq_one_letter_code
_entity_poly.pdbx_strand_id
1 'polypeptide(L)'
;MKFLPLLTGHSPSRASVTCTYRCGDACFHDAPNTSDNPTFAEVLGAVSRRGALKATAVVALAAGTPIALAGPASAAPAGRPKPPPGTDYQRVEPNTLDAVVVPEGYRQGIVIRWGDAVLPGAPEFDFDHQTADAQAKQFGYNCDFAALLPLDRWGLSSLLVTNHEYTSEEFMFRGYDRNNPTEEQVKIAWAAHGLTVVQVSRRRDTGHLRPKMSRYNRRITLHTPFKVTGPAAGSDLLKTAVDPTGTVVLGTMNNCAGGVTPWGTILSGEENINQYFGNADTVTDPAKRKRYARYGINGTATTRKWERFDARWDIAREPNEAHRFGWVIELDPNDPDSTPVKHTHLGRFKHETANIRVAKDGRVVAYSGDDERFEYIYKFISKGRMKRGDSAHARRHNMTLLDDGTLYVGRFTGDSPAAEIDGTGKLPSDGEFDGSGEWIPLASGKKSFVDGMTAEEVYVFTREAADRVGATKMDRPEDIQAHPRTGRIYCALSNNVDRGKPGKEGATEPNPRLNNKHGQVLEFEERRGDALALTFSWRLFLVCGDPASPDTYFAGFPKDQVSPISSPDNVAFDKHGNLWISTDSAGALGINDGLYSVPLEGRNRGELKLFLTVPRGAETCGPIVEEKIVTVCVQHPGEVDGANADKPASHWPDGGETQPRPSVVAVWKPGRHGLSDIGS
;
A
#
# COMPACT_ATOMS: atom_id res chain seq x y z
N MET A 1 -38.95 3.13 -12.39
CA MET A 1 -38.47 4.53 -12.28
C MET A 1 -37.33 4.70 -13.27
N LYS A 2 -37.35 5.76 -14.09
CA LYS A 2 -36.30 6.05 -15.08
C LYS A 2 -35.06 6.57 -14.35
N PHE A 3 -33.92 5.93 -14.55
CA PHE A 3 -32.62 6.39 -14.07
C PHE A 3 -32.31 7.76 -14.66
N LEU A 4 -32.04 8.75 -13.80
CA LEU A 4 -31.41 10.00 -14.21
C LEU A 4 -29.93 9.73 -14.56
N PRO A 5 -29.32 10.48 -15.49
CA PRO A 5 -27.91 10.32 -15.83
C PRO A 5 -27.04 10.71 -14.65
N LEU A 6 -26.08 9.84 -14.30
CA LEU A 6 -25.03 10.08 -13.31
C LEU A 6 -24.30 11.40 -13.59
N LEU A 7 -24.13 12.20 -12.55
CA LEU A 7 -23.39 13.47 -12.55
C LEU A 7 -21.95 13.27 -13.02
N THR A 8 -21.46 14.22 -13.82
CA THR A 8 -20.14 14.28 -14.45
C THR A 8 -19.02 14.62 -13.44
N GLY A 9 -18.79 13.77 -12.45
CA GLY A 9 -17.71 13.89 -11.45
C GLY A 9 -16.66 12.78 -11.48
N HIS A 10 -16.78 11.83 -12.40
CA HIS A 10 -15.99 10.60 -12.45
C HIS A 10 -14.52 10.86 -12.84
N SER A 11 -13.59 10.15 -12.19
CA SER A 11 -12.41 9.68 -12.93
C SER A 11 -12.93 8.62 -13.91
N PRO A 12 -12.72 8.75 -15.23
CA PRO A 12 -13.20 7.75 -16.21
C PRO A 12 -12.57 6.36 -16.08
N SER A 13 -11.74 6.12 -15.06
CA SER A 13 -10.86 4.96 -14.94
C SER A 13 -11.37 3.91 -13.95
N ARG A 14 -11.57 4.25 -12.66
CA ARG A 14 -11.90 3.23 -11.64
C ARG A 14 -13.31 2.68 -11.79
N ALA A 15 -13.43 1.35 -11.92
CA ALA A 15 -14.72 0.68 -11.94
C ALA A 15 -15.46 0.97 -10.62
N SER A 16 -16.74 1.34 -10.73
CA SER A 16 -17.56 1.66 -9.56
C SER A 16 -17.62 0.50 -8.57
N VAL A 17 -17.69 -0.73 -9.07
CA VAL A 17 -17.76 -1.93 -8.25
C VAL A 17 -16.51 -2.14 -7.39
N THR A 18 -15.31 -2.01 -7.98
CA THR A 18 -14.04 -2.07 -7.25
C THR A 18 -13.99 -0.99 -6.17
N CYS A 19 -14.41 0.23 -6.51
CA CYS A 19 -14.44 1.31 -5.54
C CYS A 19 -15.40 1.03 -4.38
N THR A 20 -16.55 0.40 -4.64
CA THR A 20 -17.55 0.08 -3.61
C THR A 20 -17.02 -0.93 -2.60
N TYR A 21 -16.35 -2.00 -3.04
CA TYR A 21 -15.92 -3.07 -2.14
C TYR A 21 -14.48 -2.94 -1.62
N ARG A 22 -13.55 -2.38 -2.40
CA ARG A 22 -12.16 -2.17 -1.95
C ARG A 22 -12.10 -0.98 -0.99
N CYS A 23 -12.49 0.20 -1.48
CA CYS A 23 -12.25 1.48 -0.78
C CYS A 23 -13.52 2.12 -0.18
N GLY A 24 -14.63 1.40 -0.08
CA GLY A 24 -15.86 1.90 0.55
C GLY A 24 -16.45 3.14 -0.13
N ASP A 25 -16.50 3.16 -1.47
CA ASP A 25 -17.02 4.26 -2.29
C ASP A 25 -16.21 5.58 -2.20
N ALA A 26 -14.91 5.51 -1.84
CA ALA A 26 -14.04 6.69 -1.76
C ALA A 26 -14.03 7.56 -3.03
N CYS A 27 -14.26 7.01 -4.22
CA CYS A 27 -14.37 7.79 -5.46
C CYS A 27 -15.69 8.59 -5.59
N PHE A 28 -16.72 8.25 -4.82
CA PHE A 28 -18.08 8.77 -4.94
C PHE A 28 -18.53 9.67 -3.78
N HIS A 29 -17.69 9.82 -2.75
CA HIS A 29 -17.92 10.77 -1.67
C HIS A 29 -16.72 11.71 -1.48
N ASP A 30 -16.96 12.83 -0.82
CA ASP A 30 -15.89 13.75 -0.43
C ASP A 30 -14.89 13.07 0.51
N ALA A 31 -13.60 13.37 0.33
CA ALA A 31 -12.59 12.96 1.29
C ALA A 31 -12.92 13.50 2.70
N PRO A 32 -12.82 12.68 3.77
CA PRO A 32 -13.23 13.02 5.13
C PRO A 32 -12.29 14.02 5.81
N ASN A 33 -11.07 14.19 5.29
CA ASN A 33 -10.16 15.20 5.80
C ASN A 33 -10.57 16.62 5.37
N THR A 34 -11.25 17.32 6.27
CA THR A 34 -11.69 18.71 6.08
C THR A 34 -10.81 19.72 6.83
N SER A 35 -9.59 19.36 7.25
CA SER A 35 -8.73 20.27 8.02
C SER A 35 -8.24 21.44 7.17
N ASP A 36 -7.98 22.59 7.78
CA ASP A 36 -7.36 23.74 7.11
C ASP A 36 -5.83 23.72 7.30
N ASN A 37 -5.21 22.52 7.33
CA ASN A 37 -3.76 22.40 7.50
C ASN A 37 -3.04 23.31 6.50
N PRO A 38 -1.97 23.99 6.93
CA PRO A 38 -1.41 25.12 6.19
C PRO A 38 -1.04 24.71 4.78
N THR A 39 -1.58 25.45 3.82
CA THR A 39 -1.11 25.40 2.44
C THR A 39 0.21 26.19 2.36
N PHE A 40 1.10 25.85 1.41
CA PHE A 40 2.40 26.51 1.25
C PHE A 40 2.31 28.05 1.22
N ALA A 41 1.19 28.59 0.73
CA ALA A 41 0.91 30.03 0.67
C ALA A 41 0.87 30.74 2.05
N GLU A 42 0.51 30.04 3.13
CA GLU A 42 0.35 30.66 4.46
C GLU A 42 1.66 30.71 5.27
N VAL A 43 2.62 29.82 4.98
CA VAL A 43 3.92 29.77 5.66
C VAL A 43 4.84 30.93 5.23
N LEU A 44 4.66 31.44 4.01
CA LEU A 44 5.37 32.63 3.52
C LEU A 44 4.96 33.93 4.23
N GLY A 45 3.76 33.99 4.83
CA GLY A 45 3.31 35.13 5.64
C GLY A 45 4.01 35.24 7.00
N ALA A 46 4.48 34.11 7.55
CA ALA A 46 5.09 34.04 8.89
C ALA A 46 6.63 34.21 8.89
N VAL A 47 7.30 34.03 7.74
CA VAL A 47 8.77 34.13 7.60
C VAL A 47 9.21 35.46 6.96
N SER A 48 8.28 36.39 6.69
CA SER A 48 8.57 37.75 6.22
C SER A 48 8.85 38.74 7.36
N ARG A 49 9.54 38.34 8.43
CA ARG A 49 10.08 39.28 9.44
C ARG A 49 11.36 38.74 10.10
N ARG A 50 12.43 38.59 9.31
CA ARG A 50 13.85 38.78 9.73
C ARG A 50 14.77 38.34 8.58
N GLY A 51 15.47 39.31 7.98
CA GLY A 51 16.58 39.01 7.08
C GLY A 51 16.64 39.85 5.81
N ALA A 52 16.45 41.17 5.90
CA ALA A 52 16.88 42.08 4.83
C ALA A 52 18.37 42.43 5.03
N LEU A 53 19.08 42.67 3.90
CA LEU A 53 20.45 43.22 3.73
C LEU A 53 21.59 42.17 3.85
N LYS A 54 22.53 42.00 2.90
CA LYS A 54 23.12 42.92 1.91
C LYS A 54 23.71 42.13 0.72
N ALA A 55 23.37 42.53 -0.50
CA ALA A 55 24.09 42.19 -1.72
C ALA A 55 25.16 43.25 -2.01
N THR A 56 26.36 42.84 -2.42
CA THR A 56 27.35 43.71 -3.05
C THR A 56 27.84 43.05 -4.32
N ALA A 57 27.57 43.71 -5.45
CA ALA A 57 28.00 43.33 -6.78
C ALA A 57 29.47 43.68 -7.03
N VAL A 58 30.19 42.84 -7.80
CA VAL A 58 31.30 43.29 -8.65
C VAL A 58 31.19 42.56 -9.99
N VAL A 59 30.89 43.34 -11.03
CA VAL A 59 31.04 43.02 -12.45
C VAL A 59 32.48 43.40 -12.85
N ALA A 60 33.18 42.54 -13.58
CA ALA A 60 34.35 42.94 -14.36
C ALA A 60 34.36 42.23 -15.72
N LEU A 61 34.51 43.05 -16.76
CA LEU A 61 34.41 42.75 -18.19
C LEU A 61 35.54 41.85 -18.72
N ALA A 62 35.20 41.22 -19.85
CA ALA A 62 36.00 40.36 -20.71
C ALA A 62 37.21 41.04 -21.40
N ALA A 63 38.22 40.22 -21.71
CA ALA A 63 39.12 40.41 -22.85
C ALA A 63 39.47 39.03 -23.44
N GLY A 64 39.21 38.83 -24.72
CA GLY A 64 39.41 37.57 -25.43
C GLY A 64 40.76 37.44 -26.13
N THR A 65 41.10 36.20 -26.50
CA THR A 65 41.84 35.82 -27.73
C THR A 65 41.51 34.36 -28.07
N PRO A 66 41.42 34.00 -29.37
CA PRO A 66 40.92 32.70 -29.80
C PRO A 66 42.06 31.67 -29.86
N ILE A 67 41.89 30.53 -29.20
CA ILE A 67 42.72 29.35 -29.44
C ILE A 67 41.81 28.27 -30.03
N ALA A 68 42.00 28.01 -31.31
CA ALA A 68 41.48 26.84 -31.99
C ALA A 68 42.15 25.59 -31.40
N LEU A 69 41.38 24.77 -30.67
CA LEU A 69 41.76 23.41 -30.31
C LEU A 69 40.74 22.46 -30.92
N ALA A 70 41.25 21.61 -31.80
CA ALA A 70 40.54 20.56 -32.49
C ALA A 70 39.70 19.73 -31.50
N GLY A 71 38.41 19.58 -31.81
CA GLY A 71 37.54 18.69 -31.05
C GLY A 71 38.07 17.27 -31.11
N PRO A 72 38.15 16.54 -29.98
CA PRO A 72 38.29 15.10 -30.06
C PRO A 72 37.00 14.57 -30.69
N ALA A 73 37.14 13.86 -31.80
CA ALA A 73 36.07 13.04 -32.34
C ALA A 73 35.56 12.14 -31.19
N SER A 74 34.31 12.34 -30.78
CA SER A 74 33.63 11.38 -29.92
C SER A 74 33.59 10.06 -30.67
N ALA A 75 34.48 9.15 -30.30
CA ALA A 75 34.28 7.75 -30.59
C ALA A 75 32.98 7.36 -29.89
N ALA A 76 31.90 7.18 -30.65
CA ALA A 76 30.70 6.52 -30.15
C ALA A 76 31.16 5.19 -29.52
N PRO A 77 30.84 4.91 -28.24
CA PRO A 77 31.11 3.61 -27.68
C PRO A 77 30.33 2.58 -28.51
N ALA A 78 31.07 1.80 -29.31
CA ALA A 78 30.54 0.63 -29.99
C ALA A 78 30.28 -0.44 -28.91
N GLY A 79 29.07 -0.43 -28.39
CA GLY A 79 28.56 -1.43 -27.45
C GLY A 79 27.27 -0.92 -26.83
N ARG A 80 26.17 -1.66 -26.98
CA ARG A 80 24.95 -1.35 -26.23
C ARG A 80 25.32 -1.34 -24.74
N PRO A 81 25.04 -0.25 -24.01
CA PRO A 81 25.28 -0.20 -22.58
C PRO A 81 24.64 -1.42 -21.92
N LYS A 82 25.43 -2.23 -21.20
CA LYS A 82 24.87 -3.37 -20.45
C LYS A 82 23.81 -2.85 -19.48
N PRO A 83 22.59 -3.43 -19.45
CA PRO A 83 21.56 -3.06 -18.49
C PRO A 83 22.05 -3.27 -17.04
N PRO A 84 21.53 -2.51 -16.07
CA PRO A 84 21.72 -2.81 -14.66
C PRO A 84 21.36 -4.28 -14.34
N PRO A 85 22.08 -4.95 -13.42
CA PRO A 85 21.69 -6.27 -12.96
C PRO A 85 20.23 -6.27 -12.46
N GLY A 86 19.46 -7.29 -12.82
CA GLY A 86 18.04 -7.38 -12.47
C GLY A 86 17.10 -6.83 -13.54
N THR A 87 17.60 -6.11 -14.55
CA THR A 87 16.75 -5.46 -15.57
C THR A 87 17.02 -5.88 -17.02
N ASP A 88 17.87 -6.90 -17.25
CA ASP A 88 18.16 -7.44 -18.59
C ASP A 88 17.06 -8.39 -19.08
N TYR A 89 15.93 -7.80 -19.44
CA TYR A 89 14.80 -8.46 -20.08
C TYR A 89 14.13 -7.49 -21.08
N GLN A 90 13.47 -8.02 -22.11
CA GLN A 90 12.61 -7.19 -22.96
C GLN A 90 11.36 -6.81 -22.17
N ARG A 91 11.04 -5.51 -22.12
CA ARG A 91 9.84 -5.05 -21.41
C ARG A 91 8.61 -5.70 -22.05
N VAL A 92 7.63 -6.05 -21.22
CA VAL A 92 6.31 -6.45 -21.72
C VAL A 92 5.63 -5.23 -22.31
N GLU A 93 4.95 -5.41 -23.44
CA GLU A 93 4.15 -4.34 -24.03
C GLU A 93 2.80 -4.21 -23.31
N PRO A 94 2.32 -2.98 -23.06
CA PRO A 94 1.00 -2.76 -22.46
C PRO A 94 -0.10 -3.45 -23.27
N ASN A 95 -1.04 -4.08 -22.58
CA ASN A 95 -2.10 -4.87 -23.21
C ASN A 95 -3.36 -4.91 -22.33
N THR A 96 -4.42 -5.55 -22.82
CA THR A 96 -5.73 -5.69 -22.15
C THR A 96 -6.20 -7.15 -22.05
N LEU A 97 -5.26 -8.10 -22.09
CA LEU A 97 -5.56 -9.53 -22.20
C LEU A 97 -6.10 -10.08 -20.87
N ASP A 98 -6.94 -11.12 -20.95
CA ASP A 98 -7.38 -11.87 -19.77
C ASP A 98 -6.35 -12.93 -19.37
N ALA A 99 -5.12 -12.48 -19.11
CA ALA A 99 -3.99 -13.35 -18.79
C ALA A 99 -2.92 -12.59 -18.00
N VAL A 100 -2.11 -13.34 -17.25
CA VAL A 100 -0.81 -12.84 -16.82
C VAL A 100 0.17 -12.98 -17.98
N VAL A 101 0.79 -11.87 -18.39
CA VAL A 101 1.77 -11.82 -19.49
C VAL A 101 3.12 -11.45 -18.90
N VAL A 102 4.13 -12.30 -19.16
CA VAL A 102 5.50 -12.17 -18.62
C VAL A 102 6.51 -11.95 -19.75
N PRO A 103 7.76 -11.53 -19.47
CA PRO A 103 8.73 -11.28 -20.52
C PRO A 103 9.10 -12.55 -21.30
N GLU A 104 9.53 -12.38 -22.54
CA GLU A 104 10.01 -13.50 -23.35
C GLU A 104 11.13 -14.27 -22.64
N GLY A 105 11.07 -15.60 -22.71
CA GLY A 105 12.02 -16.49 -22.05
C GLY A 105 11.73 -16.74 -20.57
N TYR A 106 10.73 -16.09 -19.97
CA TYR A 106 10.23 -16.43 -18.64
C TYR A 106 9.12 -17.47 -18.71
N ARG A 107 8.87 -18.12 -17.58
CA ARG A 107 7.73 -19.01 -17.33
C ARG A 107 6.97 -18.52 -16.12
N GLN A 108 5.71 -18.92 -16.05
CA GLN A 108 4.85 -18.64 -14.91
C GLN A 108 4.07 -19.87 -14.46
N GLY A 109 3.50 -19.80 -13.27
CA GLY A 109 2.59 -20.83 -12.74
C GLY A 109 1.80 -20.33 -11.55
N ILE A 110 0.53 -20.73 -11.50
CA ILE A 110 -0.34 -20.51 -10.35
C ILE A 110 0.22 -21.24 -9.14
N VAL A 111 0.33 -20.53 -8.02
CA VAL A 111 0.75 -21.09 -6.73
C VAL A 111 -0.48 -21.57 -5.97
N ILE A 112 -1.43 -20.67 -5.71
CA ILE A 112 -2.67 -20.95 -4.98
C ILE A 112 -3.74 -19.94 -5.38
N ARG A 113 -5.01 -20.33 -5.34
CA ARG A 113 -6.17 -19.54 -5.78
C ARG A 113 -7.22 -19.49 -4.68
N TRP A 114 -8.07 -18.48 -4.68
CA TRP A 114 -9.27 -18.43 -3.81
C TRP A 114 -10.02 -19.77 -3.82
N GLY A 115 -10.35 -20.27 -2.63
CA GLY A 115 -11.06 -21.54 -2.46
C GLY A 115 -10.16 -22.78 -2.42
N ASP A 116 -8.88 -22.71 -2.81
CA ASP A 116 -7.97 -23.85 -2.70
C ASP A 116 -7.75 -24.23 -1.22
N ALA A 117 -7.59 -25.53 -0.94
CA ALA A 117 -7.46 -26.05 0.43
C ALA A 117 -6.20 -25.53 1.15
N VAL A 118 -6.38 -24.99 2.37
CA VAL A 118 -5.29 -24.55 3.25
C VAL A 118 -5.16 -25.48 4.45
N LEU A 119 -6.28 -25.81 5.10
CA LEU A 119 -6.32 -26.66 6.29
C LEU A 119 -6.73 -28.11 5.95
N PRO A 120 -6.31 -29.10 6.75
CA PRO A 120 -6.82 -30.46 6.61
C PRO A 120 -8.36 -30.52 6.69
N GLY A 121 -8.98 -31.27 5.79
CA GLY A 121 -10.43 -31.40 5.73
C GLY A 121 -11.16 -30.19 5.11
N ALA A 122 -10.45 -29.25 4.49
CA ALA A 122 -11.07 -28.30 3.56
C ALA A 122 -11.67 -29.08 2.37
N PRO A 123 -12.95 -28.86 2.02
CA PRO A 123 -13.54 -29.48 0.84
C PRO A 123 -12.93 -28.90 -0.43
N GLU A 124 -13.12 -29.59 -1.55
CA GLU A 124 -12.87 -29.01 -2.88
C GLU A 124 -13.74 -27.76 -3.05
N PHE A 125 -13.20 -26.76 -3.75
CA PHE A 125 -13.93 -25.52 -3.98
C PHE A 125 -15.11 -25.76 -4.92
N ASP A 126 -16.32 -25.53 -4.41
CA ASP A 126 -17.56 -25.51 -5.17
C ASP A 126 -18.12 -24.08 -5.13
N PHE A 127 -18.05 -23.39 -6.26
CA PHE A 127 -18.48 -21.99 -6.37
C PHE A 127 -19.97 -21.81 -6.06
N ASP A 128 -20.81 -22.76 -6.48
CA ASP A 128 -22.28 -22.64 -6.36
C ASP A 128 -22.78 -23.15 -4.98
N HIS A 129 -21.96 -23.89 -4.23
CA HIS A 129 -22.31 -24.45 -2.91
C HIS A 129 -21.27 -24.16 -1.82
N GLN A 130 -20.86 -22.89 -1.72
CA GLN A 130 -19.95 -22.42 -0.67
C GLN A 130 -20.60 -22.50 0.73
N THR A 131 -19.77 -22.63 1.76
CA THR A 131 -20.17 -22.48 3.17
C THR A 131 -19.09 -21.75 3.96
N ALA A 132 -19.48 -21.07 5.04
CA ALA A 132 -18.53 -20.35 5.90
C ALA A 132 -17.49 -21.30 6.51
N ASP A 133 -17.90 -22.51 6.90
CA ASP A 133 -17.01 -23.55 7.45
C ASP A 133 -15.99 -24.06 6.44
N ALA A 134 -16.36 -24.15 5.16
CA ALA A 134 -15.44 -24.48 4.07
C ALA A 134 -14.46 -23.34 3.84
N GLN A 135 -14.98 -22.11 3.68
CA GLN A 135 -14.19 -20.93 3.39
C GLN A 135 -13.17 -20.64 4.51
N ALA A 136 -13.50 -20.89 5.78
CA ALA A 136 -12.59 -20.75 6.92
C ALA A 136 -11.38 -21.71 6.88
N LYS A 137 -11.39 -22.73 6.01
CA LYS A 137 -10.32 -23.71 5.81
C LYS A 137 -9.63 -23.58 4.45
N GLN A 138 -10.13 -22.72 3.57
CA GLN A 138 -9.65 -22.51 2.21
C GLN A 138 -8.87 -21.19 2.11
N PHE A 139 -8.15 -20.98 1.01
CA PHE A 139 -7.52 -19.70 0.69
C PHE A 139 -8.60 -18.61 0.59
N GLY A 140 -8.34 -17.44 1.17
CA GLY A 140 -9.30 -16.33 1.21
C GLY A 140 -9.50 -15.67 -0.16
N TYR A 141 -10.33 -14.63 -0.18
CA TYR A 141 -10.66 -13.85 -1.39
C TYR A 141 -9.76 -12.63 -1.52
N ASN A 142 -9.60 -12.12 -2.75
CA ASN A 142 -8.79 -10.94 -3.08
C ASN A 142 -7.46 -10.91 -2.34
N CYS A 143 -6.59 -11.87 -2.69
CA CYS A 143 -5.26 -11.91 -2.15
C CYS A 143 -4.49 -10.63 -2.50
N ASP A 144 -3.86 -10.05 -1.49
CA ASP A 144 -3.08 -8.82 -1.60
C ASP A 144 -1.62 -9.12 -1.22
N PHE A 145 -1.00 -8.42 -0.27
CA PHE A 145 0.37 -8.64 0.18
C PHE A 145 0.77 -10.11 0.24
N ALA A 146 1.98 -10.42 -0.25
CA ALA A 146 2.58 -11.73 -0.12
C ALA A 146 3.99 -11.65 0.48
N ALA A 147 4.33 -12.65 1.30
CA ALA A 147 5.68 -12.87 1.81
C ALA A 147 6.09 -14.33 1.67
N LEU A 148 7.35 -14.56 1.29
CA LEU A 148 7.95 -15.89 1.19
C LEU A 148 9.07 -16.03 2.23
N LEU A 149 8.84 -16.85 3.25
CA LEU A 149 9.79 -17.07 4.34
C LEU A 149 10.43 -18.45 4.20
N PRO A 150 11.73 -18.55 3.89
CA PRO A 150 12.37 -19.83 3.68
C PRO A 150 12.42 -20.67 4.97
N LEU A 151 12.02 -21.95 4.87
CA LEU A 151 12.17 -22.96 5.92
C LEU A 151 13.47 -23.76 5.77
N ASP A 152 14.15 -23.60 4.65
CA ASP A 152 15.45 -24.19 4.38
C ASP A 152 16.36 -23.19 3.66
N ARG A 153 17.68 -23.39 3.77
CA ARG A 153 18.70 -22.47 3.23
C ARG A 153 18.65 -22.26 1.72
N TRP A 154 17.93 -23.10 0.99
CA TRP A 154 17.83 -23.05 -0.47
C TRP A 154 16.49 -22.46 -0.96
N GLY A 155 15.58 -22.13 -0.04
CA GLY A 155 14.23 -21.66 -0.39
C GLY A 155 13.46 -22.67 -1.26
N LEU A 156 13.67 -23.97 -1.03
CA LEU A 156 12.93 -25.04 -1.72
C LEU A 156 11.62 -25.37 -1.01
N SER A 157 11.56 -25.06 0.27
CA SER A 157 10.39 -25.08 1.13
C SER A 157 10.34 -23.74 1.86
N SER A 158 9.18 -23.08 1.80
CA SER A 158 8.96 -21.77 2.40
C SER A 158 7.55 -21.69 2.97
N LEU A 159 7.31 -20.74 3.87
CA LEU A 159 5.96 -20.28 4.21
C LEU A 159 5.60 -19.16 3.26
N LEU A 160 4.49 -19.30 2.55
CA LEU A 160 3.83 -18.21 1.85
C LEU A 160 2.77 -17.64 2.81
N VAL A 161 2.91 -16.36 3.14
CA VAL A 161 1.88 -15.61 3.89
C VAL A 161 1.22 -14.64 2.93
N THR A 162 -0.11 -14.58 2.95
CA THR A 162 -0.90 -13.71 2.07
C THR A 162 -2.03 -13.04 2.83
N ASN A 163 -2.22 -11.76 2.57
CA ASN A 163 -3.41 -11.04 3.01
C ASN A 163 -4.61 -11.37 2.11
N HIS A 164 -5.82 -11.15 2.64
CA HIS A 164 -7.12 -11.25 1.96
C HIS A 164 -7.89 -10.00 2.32
N GLU A 165 -7.83 -9.01 1.43
CA GLU A 165 -8.18 -7.63 1.74
C GLU A 165 -9.70 -7.48 1.89
N TYR A 166 -10.46 -7.77 0.84
CA TYR A 166 -11.91 -7.60 0.83
C TYR A 166 -12.64 -8.72 0.12
N THR A 167 -13.97 -8.67 0.14
CA THR A 167 -14.86 -9.52 -0.65
C THR A 167 -15.72 -8.68 -1.57
N SER A 168 -16.02 -9.24 -2.74
CA SER A 168 -16.94 -8.67 -3.73
C SER A 168 -18.11 -9.65 -3.87
N GLU A 169 -19.12 -9.54 -3.00
CA GLU A 169 -20.16 -10.58 -2.88
C GLU A 169 -20.93 -10.82 -4.19
N GLU A 170 -21.08 -9.81 -5.05
CA GLU A 170 -21.70 -9.97 -6.37
C GLU A 170 -20.86 -10.80 -7.37
N PHE A 171 -19.55 -10.95 -7.12
CA PHE A 171 -18.65 -11.85 -7.86
C PHE A 171 -18.52 -13.22 -7.18
N MET A 172 -18.83 -13.32 -5.89
CA MET A 172 -18.76 -14.57 -5.14
C MET A 172 -20.03 -15.42 -5.26
N PHE A 173 -21.20 -14.81 -5.55
CA PHE A 173 -22.49 -15.49 -5.55
C PHE A 173 -23.35 -15.14 -6.75
N ARG A 174 -23.88 -16.16 -7.44
CA ARG A 174 -24.92 -15.99 -8.47
C ARG A 174 -26.19 -15.42 -7.88
N GLY A 175 -26.85 -14.51 -8.59
CA GLY A 175 -28.12 -13.91 -8.18
C GLY A 175 -28.05 -13.15 -6.86
N TYR A 176 -26.88 -12.64 -6.46
CA TYR A 176 -26.69 -11.89 -5.20
C TYR A 176 -27.64 -10.67 -5.13
N ASP A 177 -28.51 -10.63 -4.11
CA ASP A 177 -29.31 -9.45 -3.80
C ASP A 177 -28.61 -8.59 -2.74
N ARG A 178 -27.90 -7.56 -3.20
CA ARG A 178 -27.21 -6.57 -2.35
C ARG A 178 -28.09 -5.92 -1.27
N ASN A 179 -29.42 -5.87 -1.47
CA ASN A 179 -30.31 -5.26 -0.49
C ASN A 179 -30.71 -6.25 0.62
N ASN A 180 -30.64 -7.54 0.33
CA ASN A 180 -31.06 -8.64 1.20
C ASN A 180 -30.06 -9.80 1.14
N PRO A 181 -28.78 -9.58 1.51
CA PRO A 181 -27.83 -10.68 1.61
C PRO A 181 -28.31 -11.69 2.65
N THR A 182 -28.03 -12.97 2.41
CA THR A 182 -28.33 -14.01 3.40
C THR A 182 -27.28 -14.05 4.50
N GLU A 183 -27.63 -14.56 5.68
CA GLU A 183 -26.67 -14.71 6.78
C GLU A 183 -25.48 -15.61 6.39
N GLU A 184 -25.71 -16.66 5.60
CA GLU A 184 -24.64 -17.55 5.15
C GLU A 184 -23.67 -16.84 4.19
N GLN A 185 -24.17 -16.04 3.24
CA GLN A 185 -23.31 -15.24 2.35
C GLN A 185 -22.43 -14.27 3.15
N VAL A 186 -23.00 -13.63 4.19
CA VAL A 186 -22.26 -12.73 5.08
C VAL A 186 -21.19 -13.49 5.87
N LYS A 187 -21.48 -14.69 6.40
CA LYS A 187 -20.49 -15.51 7.11
C LYS A 187 -19.39 -16.05 6.19
N ILE A 188 -19.73 -16.40 4.95
CA ILE A 188 -18.73 -16.76 3.92
C ILE A 188 -17.80 -15.57 3.68
N ALA A 189 -18.37 -14.37 3.50
CA ALA A 189 -17.58 -13.16 3.33
C ALA A 189 -16.64 -12.93 4.52
N TRP A 190 -17.12 -13.08 5.76
CA TRP A 190 -16.27 -12.95 6.95
C TRP A 190 -15.12 -13.95 6.99
N ALA A 191 -15.39 -15.20 6.61
CA ALA A 191 -14.40 -16.27 6.56
C ALA A 191 -13.38 -16.10 5.41
N ALA A 192 -13.70 -15.29 4.39
CA ALA A 192 -12.83 -15.03 3.25
C ALA A 192 -11.79 -13.93 3.51
N HIS A 193 -12.00 -13.06 4.50
CA HIS A 193 -11.05 -12.00 4.90
C HIS A 193 -9.86 -12.54 5.73
N GLY A 194 -8.88 -11.68 5.95
CA GLY A 194 -7.81 -11.86 6.92
C GLY A 194 -6.50 -12.30 6.27
N LEU A 195 -5.90 -13.39 6.76
CA LEU A 195 -4.62 -13.88 6.24
C LEU A 195 -4.63 -15.39 6.02
N THR A 196 -3.80 -15.84 5.10
CA THR A 196 -3.43 -17.26 4.93
C THR A 196 -1.93 -17.43 5.15
N VAL A 197 -1.55 -18.42 5.96
CA VAL A 197 -0.22 -19.00 5.98
C VAL A 197 -0.31 -20.38 5.32
N VAL A 198 0.51 -20.65 4.31
CA VAL A 198 0.58 -21.97 3.66
C VAL A 198 2.03 -22.33 3.39
N GLN A 199 2.43 -23.55 3.72
CA GLN A 199 3.73 -24.04 3.30
C GLN A 199 3.71 -24.27 1.78
N VAL A 200 4.68 -23.72 1.07
CA VAL A 200 4.90 -23.97 -0.35
C VAL A 200 6.25 -24.65 -0.57
N SER A 201 6.37 -25.36 -1.68
CA SER A 201 7.65 -25.92 -2.10
C SER A 201 7.83 -25.93 -3.60
N ARG A 202 9.08 -25.96 -4.03
CA ARG A 202 9.48 -26.06 -5.43
C ARG A 202 10.65 -27.04 -5.59
N ARG A 203 10.90 -27.43 -6.84
CA ARG A 203 12.11 -28.18 -7.19
C ARG A 203 13.24 -27.21 -7.56
N ARG A 204 14.48 -27.69 -7.60
CA ARG A 204 15.65 -26.83 -7.91
C ARG A 204 15.66 -26.29 -9.35
N ASP A 205 15.02 -27.02 -10.25
CA ASP A 205 14.96 -26.78 -11.69
C ASP A 205 13.76 -25.93 -12.13
N THR A 206 12.87 -25.54 -11.20
CA THR A 206 11.68 -24.76 -11.51
C THR A 206 11.38 -23.72 -10.43
N GLY A 207 10.82 -22.59 -10.84
CA GLY A 207 10.30 -21.57 -9.95
C GLY A 207 8.85 -21.84 -9.53
N HIS A 208 8.23 -22.91 -10.04
CA HIS A 208 6.84 -23.24 -9.70
C HIS A 208 6.72 -23.65 -8.23
N LEU A 209 6.25 -22.72 -7.41
CA LEU A 209 5.86 -22.94 -6.02
C LEU A 209 4.53 -23.70 -5.97
N ARG A 210 4.46 -24.74 -5.14
CA ARG A 210 3.24 -25.54 -4.94
C ARG A 210 2.89 -25.64 -3.47
N PRO A 211 1.62 -25.41 -3.09
CA PRO A 211 1.16 -25.49 -1.72
C PRO A 211 1.27 -26.93 -1.22
N LYS A 212 1.51 -27.05 0.07
CA LYS A 212 1.62 -28.31 0.80
C LYS A 212 0.77 -28.23 2.05
N MET A 213 0.06 -29.32 2.33
CA MET A 213 -0.58 -29.49 3.61
C MET A 213 0.50 -29.62 4.69
N SER A 214 0.43 -28.78 5.73
CA SER A 214 1.47 -28.67 6.74
C SER A 214 0.91 -28.21 8.08
N ARG A 215 1.65 -28.49 9.16
CA ARG A 215 1.37 -27.96 10.51
C ARG A 215 1.45 -26.43 10.57
N TYR A 216 2.13 -25.79 9.63
CA TYR A 216 2.22 -24.33 9.55
C TYR A 216 1.00 -23.69 8.91
N ASN A 217 0.17 -24.48 8.19
CA ASN A 217 -0.95 -23.93 7.47
C ASN A 217 -1.97 -23.34 8.44
N ARG A 218 -2.41 -22.12 8.17
CA ARG A 218 -3.27 -21.37 9.07
C ARG A 218 -4.15 -20.41 8.31
N ARG A 219 -5.41 -20.30 8.72
CA ARG A 219 -6.29 -19.18 8.39
C ARG A 219 -6.42 -18.26 9.57
N ILE A 220 -6.21 -16.98 9.32
CA ILE A 220 -6.53 -15.88 10.23
C ILE A 220 -7.79 -15.24 9.66
N THR A 221 -8.85 -15.15 10.46
CA THR A 221 -10.19 -14.70 10.01
C THR A 221 -10.71 -13.61 10.94
N LEU A 222 -11.90 -13.09 10.64
CA LEU A 222 -12.64 -12.15 11.49
C LEU A 222 -13.01 -12.67 12.90
N HIS A 223 -12.77 -13.96 13.17
CA HIS A 223 -13.01 -14.59 14.46
C HIS A 223 -11.73 -15.01 15.19
N THR A 224 -10.55 -14.86 14.58
CA THR A 224 -9.28 -15.20 15.25
C THR A 224 -9.01 -14.20 16.38
N PRO A 225 -8.69 -14.63 17.62
CA PRO A 225 -8.37 -13.68 18.67
C PRO A 225 -7.01 -13.01 18.44
N PHE A 226 -6.97 -11.69 18.55
CA PHE A 226 -5.79 -10.86 18.54
C PHE A 226 -5.57 -10.27 19.94
N LYS A 227 -4.32 -10.26 20.38
CA LYS A 227 -3.90 -9.46 21.53
C LYS A 227 -3.75 -8.01 21.09
N VAL A 228 -4.20 -7.05 21.90
CA VAL A 228 -3.91 -5.63 21.69
C VAL A 228 -2.78 -5.20 22.61
N THR A 229 -1.80 -4.48 22.07
CA THR A 229 -0.67 -3.91 22.82
C THR A 229 -0.52 -2.42 22.56
N GLY A 230 0.20 -1.74 23.44
CA GLY A 230 0.39 -0.29 23.37
C GLY A 230 -0.60 0.50 24.24
N PRO A 231 -0.61 1.85 24.15
CA PRO A 231 -1.19 2.68 25.19
C PRO A 231 -2.71 2.75 25.11
N ALA A 232 -3.31 2.45 23.95
CA ALA A 232 -4.76 2.35 23.81
C ALA A 232 -5.30 0.99 24.31
N ALA A 233 -4.45 -0.04 24.44
CA ALA A 233 -4.85 -1.33 24.99
C ALA A 233 -5.36 -1.17 26.43
N GLY A 234 -6.61 -1.59 26.68
CA GLY A 234 -7.28 -1.45 27.97
C GLY A 234 -7.92 -0.08 28.26
N SER A 235 -7.78 0.88 27.35
CA SER A 235 -8.47 2.18 27.45
C SER A 235 -9.99 2.02 27.29
N ASP A 236 -10.75 2.98 27.82
CA ASP A 236 -12.21 3.00 27.66
C ASP A 236 -12.66 3.16 26.19
N LEU A 237 -11.75 3.58 25.31
CA LEU A 237 -12.00 3.72 23.87
C LEU A 237 -12.02 2.38 23.13
N LEU A 238 -11.46 1.31 23.69
CA LEU A 238 -11.39 -0.04 23.09
C LEU A 238 -12.25 -1.10 23.79
N LYS A 239 -12.98 -0.73 24.85
CA LYS A 239 -13.88 -1.65 25.55
C LYS A 239 -15.21 -1.78 24.82
N THR A 240 -15.68 -3.00 24.65
CA THR A 240 -16.99 -3.34 24.07
C THR A 240 -17.74 -4.28 25.02
N ALA A 241 -19.01 -4.59 24.73
CA ALA A 241 -19.76 -5.49 25.62
C ALA A 241 -19.17 -6.92 25.66
N VAL A 242 -18.58 -7.37 24.55
CA VAL A 242 -17.98 -8.70 24.41
C VAL A 242 -16.51 -8.76 24.84
N ASP A 243 -15.83 -7.61 24.95
CA ASP A 243 -14.50 -7.48 25.55
C ASP A 243 -14.45 -6.25 26.47
N PRO A 244 -14.88 -6.39 27.74
CA PRO A 244 -14.86 -5.31 28.71
C PRO A 244 -13.44 -4.97 29.19
N THR A 245 -12.43 -5.77 28.87
CA THR A 245 -11.03 -5.45 29.21
C THR A 245 -10.38 -4.56 28.16
N GLY A 246 -10.87 -4.56 26.91
CA GLY A 246 -10.33 -3.73 25.81
C GLY A 246 -8.93 -4.17 25.37
N THR A 247 -8.62 -5.47 25.51
CA THR A 247 -7.29 -6.03 25.27
C THR A 247 -7.29 -7.22 24.31
N VAL A 248 -8.47 -7.70 23.90
CA VAL A 248 -8.62 -8.82 22.96
C VAL A 248 -9.62 -8.46 21.88
N VAL A 249 -9.17 -8.44 20.63
CA VAL A 249 -10.01 -8.14 19.46
C VAL A 249 -10.21 -9.41 18.66
N LEU A 250 -11.43 -9.69 18.24
CA LEU A 250 -11.69 -10.79 17.32
C LEU A 250 -11.47 -10.30 15.89
N GLY A 251 -10.40 -10.80 15.29
CA GLY A 251 -10.14 -10.72 13.87
C GLY A 251 -9.40 -9.49 13.39
N THR A 252 -9.22 -9.51 12.08
CA THR A 252 -8.61 -8.48 11.23
C THR A 252 -9.35 -8.50 9.90
N MET A 253 -9.44 -7.35 9.23
CA MET A 253 -10.08 -7.24 7.92
C MET A 253 -9.47 -6.09 7.12
N ASN A 254 -9.76 -6.06 5.83
CA ASN A 254 -9.23 -5.05 4.92
C ASN A 254 -7.70 -4.99 5.05
N ASN A 255 -7.12 -6.20 5.09
CA ASN A 255 -5.69 -6.41 5.16
C ASN A 255 -5.11 -6.10 3.79
N CYS A 256 -4.56 -4.91 3.62
CA CYS A 256 -4.06 -4.39 2.34
C CYS A 256 -2.63 -4.89 2.08
N ALA A 257 -1.64 -4.01 2.08
CA ALA A 257 -0.24 -4.38 1.95
C ALA A 257 0.36 -4.98 3.26
N GLY A 258 1.67 -5.18 3.25
CA GLY A 258 2.38 -5.78 4.39
C GLY A 258 3.90 -5.67 4.28
N GLY A 259 4.60 -6.21 5.28
CA GLY A 259 6.05 -6.21 5.33
C GLY A 259 6.60 -7.37 6.14
N VAL A 260 7.77 -7.88 5.74
CA VAL A 260 8.51 -8.88 6.52
C VAL A 260 9.46 -8.15 7.47
N THR A 261 9.29 -8.36 8.77
CA THR A 261 10.19 -7.76 9.74
C THR A 261 11.57 -8.43 9.67
N PRO A 262 12.65 -7.72 10.06
CA PRO A 262 13.98 -8.33 10.20
C PRO A 262 14.06 -9.50 11.18
N TRP A 263 13.02 -9.75 11.98
CA TRP A 263 12.91 -10.90 12.90
C TRP A 263 11.97 -12.00 12.42
N GLY A 264 11.52 -11.94 11.16
CA GLY A 264 10.82 -13.04 10.48
C GLY A 264 9.33 -13.15 10.83
N THR A 265 8.70 -12.03 11.21
CA THR A 265 7.24 -11.91 11.39
C THR A 265 6.65 -11.07 10.27
N ILE A 266 5.33 -11.10 10.15
CA ILE A 266 4.57 -10.38 9.14
C ILE A 266 3.87 -9.20 9.79
N LEU A 267 4.06 -8.02 9.23
CA LEU A 267 3.21 -6.86 9.47
C LEU A 267 2.20 -6.73 8.34
N SER A 268 0.95 -6.41 8.66
CA SER A 268 -0.12 -6.12 7.71
C SER A 268 -0.91 -4.91 8.19
N GLY A 269 -1.31 -4.04 7.26
CA GLY A 269 -2.14 -2.87 7.54
C GLY A 269 -3.63 -3.20 7.42
N GLU A 270 -4.42 -2.79 8.41
CA GLU A 270 -5.87 -2.69 8.25
C GLU A 270 -6.21 -1.32 7.65
N GLU A 271 -6.82 -1.32 6.47
CA GLU A 271 -6.87 -0.15 5.59
C GLU A 271 -8.30 0.43 5.56
N ASN A 272 -9.12 0.12 4.55
CA ASN A 272 -10.50 0.60 4.42
C ASN A 272 -11.51 -0.07 5.38
N ILE A 273 -11.26 -0.01 6.70
CA ILE A 273 -12.14 -0.56 7.74
C ILE A 273 -13.47 0.18 7.87
N ASN A 274 -13.57 1.40 7.34
CA ASN A 274 -14.71 2.29 7.53
C ASN A 274 -16.00 1.74 6.91
N GLN A 275 -15.89 0.96 5.84
CA GLN A 275 -17.03 0.44 5.07
C GLN A 275 -17.80 -0.70 5.75
N TYR A 276 -17.31 -1.21 6.88
CA TYR A 276 -17.89 -2.37 7.58
C TYR A 276 -18.77 -1.99 8.78
N PHE A 277 -18.84 -0.71 9.15
CA PHE A 277 -19.58 -0.25 10.33
C PHE A 277 -20.78 0.62 9.96
N GLY A 278 -21.98 0.15 10.30
CA GLY A 278 -23.25 0.81 10.00
C GLY A 278 -23.76 1.71 11.14
N ASN A 279 -24.84 2.43 10.86
CA ASN A 279 -25.61 3.24 11.83
C ASN A 279 -24.86 4.43 12.47
N ALA A 280 -23.74 4.89 11.90
CA ALA A 280 -22.99 6.02 12.43
C ALA A 280 -23.83 7.31 12.54
N ASP A 281 -24.74 7.56 11.59
CA ASP A 281 -25.60 8.75 11.60
C ASP A 281 -26.67 8.73 12.70
N THR A 282 -26.92 7.56 13.29
CA THR A 282 -27.89 7.40 14.39
C THR A 282 -27.30 7.80 15.75
N VAL A 283 -25.97 7.91 15.85
CA VAL A 283 -25.26 8.33 17.07
C VAL A 283 -25.67 9.74 17.43
N THR A 284 -26.28 9.95 18.60
CA THR A 284 -26.84 11.26 18.99
C THR A 284 -25.81 12.25 19.48
N ASP A 285 -24.67 11.78 20.00
CA ASP A 285 -23.54 12.62 20.42
C ASP A 285 -22.84 13.24 19.19
N PRO A 286 -22.91 14.57 18.99
CA PRO A 286 -22.34 15.22 17.82
C PRO A 286 -20.81 15.11 17.75
N ALA A 287 -20.13 15.07 18.89
CA ALA A 287 -18.68 14.95 18.92
C ALA A 287 -18.27 13.56 18.43
N LYS A 288 -18.91 12.50 18.92
CA LYS A 288 -18.65 11.13 18.45
C LYS A 288 -18.98 10.96 16.97
N ARG A 289 -20.12 11.50 16.51
CA ARG A 289 -20.50 11.45 15.08
C ARG A 289 -19.44 12.13 14.19
N LYS A 290 -18.92 13.28 14.63
CA LYS A 290 -17.82 13.97 13.92
C LYS A 290 -16.55 13.12 13.86
N ARG A 291 -16.20 12.41 14.94
CA ARG A 291 -15.06 11.49 14.95
C ARG A 291 -15.25 10.35 13.95
N TYR A 292 -16.42 9.71 13.91
CA TYR A 292 -16.70 8.67 12.91
C TYR A 292 -16.58 9.22 11.47
N ALA A 293 -17.16 10.39 11.21
CA ALA A 293 -17.08 11.03 9.90
C ALA A 293 -15.64 11.34 9.47
N ARG A 294 -14.73 11.72 10.40
CA ARG A 294 -13.31 11.95 10.11
C ARG A 294 -12.57 10.68 9.64
N TYR A 295 -13.08 9.51 10.00
CA TYR A 295 -12.59 8.20 9.56
C TYR A 295 -13.43 7.61 8.41
N GLY A 296 -14.27 8.42 7.76
CA GLY A 296 -15.10 7.94 6.64
C GLY A 296 -16.22 6.98 7.06
N ILE A 297 -16.57 6.93 8.35
CA ILE A 297 -17.64 6.08 8.87
C ILE A 297 -18.90 6.94 9.02
N ASN A 298 -19.87 6.72 8.14
CA ASN A 298 -21.08 7.53 8.03
C ASN A 298 -22.28 6.66 7.61
N GLY A 299 -23.47 7.28 7.57
CA GLY A 299 -24.67 6.63 7.04
C GLY A 299 -25.45 5.81 8.07
N THR A 300 -26.56 5.25 7.60
CA THR A 300 -27.50 4.44 8.39
C THR A 300 -27.47 2.95 8.03
N ALA A 301 -26.66 2.55 7.05
CA ALA A 301 -26.43 1.16 6.70
C ALA A 301 -25.18 1.04 5.84
N THR A 302 -24.44 -0.06 5.97
CA THR A 302 -23.30 -0.34 5.09
C THR A 302 -23.76 -0.92 3.76
N THR A 303 -22.93 -0.95 2.72
CA THR A 303 -23.24 -1.69 1.49
C THR A 303 -23.42 -3.19 1.77
N ARG A 304 -22.66 -3.74 2.72
CA ARG A 304 -22.62 -5.18 3.04
C ARG A 304 -23.72 -5.66 3.99
N LYS A 305 -24.38 -4.75 4.72
CA LYS A 305 -25.44 -5.03 5.69
C LYS A 305 -25.03 -5.98 6.82
N TRP A 306 -23.75 -6.06 7.16
CA TRP A 306 -23.24 -6.93 8.23
C TRP A 306 -23.85 -6.59 9.59
N GLU A 307 -24.19 -5.32 9.82
CA GLU A 307 -24.87 -4.81 11.01
C GLU A 307 -26.23 -5.47 11.28
N ARG A 308 -26.83 -6.13 10.28
CA ARG A 308 -28.09 -6.88 10.45
C ARG A 308 -27.89 -8.24 11.13
N PHE A 309 -26.67 -8.79 11.08
CA PHE A 309 -26.39 -10.17 11.49
C PHE A 309 -25.49 -10.26 12.74
N ASP A 310 -24.67 -9.24 13.01
CA ASP A 310 -23.86 -9.16 14.23
C ASP A 310 -23.78 -7.71 14.73
N ALA A 311 -23.98 -7.53 16.04
CA ALA A 311 -23.94 -6.24 16.73
C ALA A 311 -22.59 -5.55 16.66
N ARG A 312 -21.50 -6.30 16.46
CA ARG A 312 -20.14 -5.78 16.29
C ARG A 312 -20.05 -4.75 15.16
N TRP A 313 -20.86 -4.92 14.12
CA TRP A 313 -20.86 -4.05 12.94
C TRP A 313 -21.83 -2.87 13.06
N ASP A 314 -22.56 -2.78 14.18
CA ASP A 314 -23.56 -1.75 14.45
C ASP A 314 -23.02 -0.74 15.48
N ILE A 315 -22.64 0.46 15.03
CA ILE A 315 -22.11 1.52 15.90
C ILE A 315 -23.10 1.95 16.98
N ALA A 316 -24.42 1.86 16.72
CA ALA A 316 -25.42 2.22 17.71
C ALA A 316 -25.42 1.26 18.91
N ARG A 317 -24.94 0.03 18.71
CA ARG A 317 -24.91 -1.04 19.72
C ARG A 317 -23.51 -1.24 20.32
N GLU A 318 -22.48 -1.26 19.47
CA GLU A 318 -21.07 -1.43 19.85
C GLU A 318 -20.21 -0.26 19.33
N PRO A 319 -20.37 0.96 19.89
CA PRO A 319 -19.75 2.17 19.34
C PRO A 319 -18.21 2.15 19.31
N ASN A 320 -17.60 1.35 20.19
CA ASN A 320 -16.14 1.22 20.26
C ASN A 320 -15.58 0.11 19.37
N GLU A 321 -16.42 -0.73 18.73
CA GLU A 321 -15.90 -1.81 17.87
C GLU A 321 -15.12 -1.26 16.68
N ALA A 322 -15.57 -0.15 16.07
CA ALA A 322 -14.82 0.52 15.00
C ALA A 322 -13.43 1.01 15.44
N HIS A 323 -13.22 1.32 16.73
CA HIS A 323 -11.92 1.74 17.25
C HIS A 323 -10.94 0.56 17.40
N ARG A 324 -11.43 -0.68 17.36
CA ARG A 324 -10.63 -1.92 17.51
C ARG A 324 -10.03 -2.42 16.18
N PHE A 325 -10.23 -1.65 15.10
CA PHE A 325 -9.69 -1.88 13.76
C PHE A 325 -9.06 -0.61 13.18
N GLY A 326 -8.27 -0.77 12.12
CA GLY A 326 -7.44 0.29 11.53
C GLY A 326 -6.06 0.35 12.18
N TRP A 327 -5.53 -0.81 12.57
CA TRP A 327 -4.23 -0.96 13.21
C TRP A 327 -3.27 -1.75 12.33
N VAL A 328 -1.97 -1.55 12.53
CA VAL A 328 -0.97 -2.53 12.07
C VAL A 328 -1.08 -3.78 12.95
N ILE A 329 -1.18 -4.94 12.30
CA ILE A 329 -1.16 -6.24 12.96
C ILE A 329 0.19 -6.95 12.74
N GLU A 330 0.59 -7.79 13.70
CA GLU A 330 1.77 -8.65 13.59
C GLU A 330 1.43 -10.13 13.79
N LEU A 331 1.90 -10.98 12.87
CA LEU A 331 1.77 -12.43 12.90
C LEU A 331 3.15 -13.10 12.90
N ASP A 332 3.38 -14.09 13.77
CA ASP A 332 4.53 -15.00 13.66
C ASP A 332 4.13 -16.23 12.84
N PRO A 333 4.49 -16.31 11.53
CA PRO A 333 4.12 -17.46 10.71
C PRO A 333 4.90 -18.73 11.07
N ASN A 334 6.01 -18.62 11.81
CA ASN A 334 6.81 -19.76 12.24
C ASN A 334 6.20 -20.49 13.45
N ASP A 335 5.24 -19.86 14.12
CA ASP A 335 4.51 -20.43 15.25
C ASP A 335 3.00 -20.47 14.93
N PRO A 336 2.47 -21.60 14.43
CA PRO A 336 1.06 -21.70 14.02
C PRO A 336 0.08 -21.52 15.18
N ASP A 337 0.54 -21.66 16.44
CA ASP A 337 -0.27 -21.50 17.63
C ASP A 337 -0.16 -20.09 18.25
N SER A 338 0.68 -19.22 17.68
CA SER A 338 0.87 -17.85 18.17
C SER A 338 -0.41 -17.02 18.08
N THR A 339 -0.68 -16.21 19.10
CA THR A 339 -1.76 -15.20 19.04
C THR A 339 -1.23 -13.97 18.31
N PRO A 340 -1.83 -13.55 17.18
CA PRO A 340 -1.44 -12.32 16.50
C PRO A 340 -1.66 -11.08 17.36
N VAL A 341 -0.97 -9.98 17.04
CA VAL A 341 -0.97 -8.75 17.84
C VAL A 341 -1.48 -7.57 17.02
N LYS A 342 -2.24 -6.65 17.64
CA LYS A 342 -2.51 -5.30 17.10
C LYS A 342 -1.68 -4.27 17.86
N HIS A 343 -0.84 -3.50 17.16
CA HIS A 343 0.10 -2.56 17.78
C HIS A 343 -0.44 -1.13 17.81
N THR A 344 -1.03 -0.71 18.92
CA THR A 344 -1.68 0.61 18.97
C THR A 344 -0.68 1.79 18.98
N HIS A 345 0.60 1.53 19.25
CA HIS A 345 1.65 2.56 19.20
C HIS A 345 1.91 3.12 17.80
N LEU A 346 1.49 2.40 16.75
CA LEU A 346 1.65 2.84 15.37
C LEU A 346 0.54 3.79 14.92
N GLY A 347 -0.41 4.10 15.81
CA GLY A 347 -1.58 4.93 15.52
C GLY A 347 -2.70 4.12 14.85
N ARG A 348 -3.87 4.76 14.71
CA ARG A 348 -5.05 4.19 14.05
C ARG A 348 -5.45 5.04 12.86
N PHE A 349 -5.45 4.44 11.68
CA PHE A 349 -5.85 5.04 10.40
C PHE A 349 -5.95 3.94 9.32
N LYS A 350 -6.08 4.30 8.04
CA LYS A 350 -6.16 3.32 6.95
C LYS A 350 -4.74 2.92 6.55
N HIS A 351 -4.17 1.96 7.28
CA HIS A 351 -2.81 1.53 7.02
C HIS A 351 -2.74 0.73 5.74
N GLU A 352 -1.93 1.20 4.79
CA GLU A 352 -1.44 0.32 3.73
C GLU A 352 -0.56 -0.78 4.34
N THR A 353 0.49 -0.38 5.05
CA THR A 353 1.41 -1.26 5.79
C THR A 353 2.29 -0.44 6.74
N ALA A 354 3.16 -1.09 7.51
CA ALA A 354 4.21 -0.45 8.29
C ALA A 354 5.58 -1.13 8.11
N ASN A 355 6.32 -0.77 7.06
CA ASN A 355 7.61 -1.39 6.77
C ASN A 355 8.72 -0.94 7.73
N ILE A 356 9.59 -1.88 8.07
CA ILE A 356 10.62 -1.72 9.10
C ILE A 356 11.99 -1.36 8.52
N ARG A 357 12.64 -0.38 9.14
CA ARG A 357 14.06 -0.09 9.01
C ARG A 357 14.75 -0.17 10.38
N VAL A 358 15.90 -0.83 10.45
CA VAL A 358 16.71 -0.87 11.68
C VAL A 358 17.75 0.26 11.63
N ALA A 359 17.71 1.14 12.62
CA ALA A 359 18.68 2.22 12.78
C ALA A 359 20.07 1.67 13.15
N LYS A 360 21.11 2.52 12.98
CA LYS A 360 22.50 2.15 13.30
C LYS A 360 22.70 1.73 14.76
N ASP A 361 21.89 2.28 15.67
CA ASP A 361 21.94 1.95 17.09
C ASP A 361 21.09 0.70 17.44
N GLY A 362 20.41 0.11 16.46
CA GLY A 362 19.59 -1.09 16.63
C GLY A 362 18.14 -0.80 17.03
N ARG A 363 17.73 0.46 17.22
CA ARG A 363 16.31 0.79 17.31
C ARG A 363 15.61 0.53 15.98
N VAL A 364 14.36 0.14 16.07
CA VAL A 364 13.45 -0.10 14.95
C VAL A 364 12.70 1.18 14.61
N VAL A 365 12.57 1.47 13.32
CA VAL A 365 11.74 2.52 12.75
C VAL A 365 10.71 1.88 11.83
N ALA A 366 9.45 2.28 11.94
CA ALA A 366 8.38 1.85 11.04
C ALA A 366 7.86 3.06 10.26
N TYR A 367 7.61 2.92 8.97
CA TYR A 367 7.00 3.95 8.12
C TYR A 367 5.67 3.44 7.58
N SER A 368 4.65 4.28 7.54
CA SER A 368 3.30 3.91 7.09
C SER A 368 2.66 5.04 6.29
N GLY A 369 2.04 4.70 5.16
CA GLY A 369 1.05 5.53 4.50
C GLY A 369 -0.33 5.40 5.16
N ASP A 370 -1.15 6.43 5.02
CA ASP A 370 -2.58 6.43 5.32
C ASP A 370 -3.34 6.61 4.00
N ASP A 371 -3.84 5.53 3.41
CA ASP A 371 -4.38 5.57 2.05
C ASP A 371 -5.80 6.18 2.01
N GLU A 372 -5.83 7.50 2.04
CA GLU A 372 -6.99 8.26 1.64
C GLU A 372 -6.57 9.63 1.10
N ARG A 373 -7.38 10.19 0.21
CA ARG A 373 -7.08 11.49 -0.39
C ARG A 373 -6.89 12.53 0.72
N PHE A 374 -5.78 13.25 0.65
CA PHE A 374 -5.38 14.29 1.60
C PHE A 374 -4.96 13.79 3.00
N GLU A 375 -4.73 12.50 3.22
CA GLU A 375 -4.13 12.03 4.47
C GLU A 375 -2.60 12.06 4.42
N TYR A 376 -1.94 11.35 5.34
CA TYR A 376 -0.59 11.67 5.78
C TYR A 376 0.36 10.48 5.71
N ILE A 377 1.66 10.78 5.80
CA ILE A 377 2.71 9.77 5.99
C ILE A 377 3.16 9.80 7.45
N TYR A 378 3.27 8.62 8.06
CA TYR A 378 3.62 8.44 9.46
C TYR A 378 4.95 7.72 9.65
N LYS A 379 5.57 7.96 10.81
CA LYS A 379 6.80 7.32 11.25
C LYS A 379 6.70 6.94 12.72
N PHE A 380 7.10 5.74 13.08
CA PHE A 380 7.27 5.31 14.45
C PHE A 380 8.74 5.01 14.73
N ILE A 381 9.26 5.43 15.88
CA ILE A 381 10.60 5.07 16.35
C ILE A 381 10.46 4.33 17.69
N SER A 382 10.85 3.06 17.71
CA SER A 382 10.89 2.27 18.93
C SER A 382 11.89 2.82 19.95
N LYS A 383 11.63 2.56 21.23
CA LYS A 383 12.58 2.81 22.31
C LYS A 383 13.56 1.65 22.48
N GLY A 384 13.06 0.43 22.29
CA GLY A 384 13.82 -0.81 22.39
C GLY A 384 14.77 -1.03 21.22
N ARG A 385 15.69 -1.99 21.38
CA ARG A 385 16.65 -2.37 20.34
C ARG A 385 16.42 -3.80 19.90
N MET A 386 16.58 -4.03 18.61
CA MET A 386 16.48 -5.34 17.99
C MET A 386 17.57 -6.27 18.56
N LYS A 387 17.12 -7.42 19.03
CA LYS A 387 17.97 -8.56 19.34
C LYS A 387 18.34 -9.28 18.05
N ARG A 388 19.63 -9.54 17.87
CA ARG A 388 20.16 -10.25 16.69
C ARG A 388 19.83 -11.76 16.75
N GLY A 389 19.81 -12.38 15.58
CA GLY A 389 19.56 -13.81 15.40
C GLY A 389 18.08 -14.15 15.17
N ASP A 390 17.82 -15.40 14.85
CA ASP A 390 16.54 -15.95 14.38
C ASP A 390 15.85 -16.87 15.40
N SER A 391 16.44 -17.03 16.60
CA SER A 391 15.86 -17.85 17.67
C SER A 391 14.45 -17.39 18.06
N ALA A 392 13.60 -18.33 18.49
CA ALA A 392 12.26 -18.02 18.97
C ALA A 392 12.25 -17.00 20.12
N HIS A 393 13.27 -17.00 20.97
CA HIS A 393 13.42 -16.00 22.03
C HIS A 393 13.76 -14.60 21.49
N ALA A 394 14.65 -14.50 20.49
CA ALA A 394 14.97 -13.23 19.84
C ALA A 394 13.75 -12.66 19.11
N ARG A 395 13.01 -13.49 18.38
CA ARG A 395 11.77 -13.09 17.71
C ARG A 395 10.71 -12.60 18.70
N ARG A 396 10.42 -13.34 19.78
CA ARG A 396 9.47 -12.89 20.81
C ARG A 396 9.86 -11.55 21.45
N HIS A 397 11.14 -11.31 21.69
CA HIS A 397 11.63 -9.99 22.15
C HIS A 397 11.42 -8.92 21.08
N ASN A 398 11.72 -9.23 19.82
CA ASN A 398 11.65 -8.25 18.75
C ASN A 398 10.20 -7.84 18.39
N MET A 399 9.23 -8.74 18.54
CA MET A 399 7.81 -8.43 18.40
C MET A 399 7.33 -7.37 19.40
N THR A 400 7.99 -7.23 20.57
CA THR A 400 7.62 -6.17 21.53
C THR A 400 8.23 -4.81 21.18
N LEU A 401 9.02 -4.68 20.11
CA LEU A 401 9.68 -3.41 19.76
C LEU A 401 8.70 -2.36 19.24
N LEU A 402 7.55 -2.80 18.75
CA LEU A 402 6.44 -1.95 18.32
C LEU A 402 5.52 -1.57 19.50
N ASP A 403 5.83 -2.03 20.73
CA ASP A 403 5.02 -1.79 21.93
C ASP A 403 5.53 -0.65 22.82
N ASP A 404 6.61 0.07 22.45
CA ASP A 404 7.07 1.27 23.16
C ASP A 404 7.94 2.13 22.22
N GLY A 405 7.61 3.41 22.08
CA GLY A 405 8.32 4.33 21.20
C GLY A 405 7.62 5.68 21.05
N THR A 406 7.90 6.35 19.95
CA THR A 406 7.30 7.64 19.59
C THR A 406 6.73 7.58 18.19
N LEU A 407 5.47 8.01 18.06
CA LEU A 407 4.77 8.17 16.79
C LEU A 407 4.91 9.61 16.29
N TYR A 408 5.15 9.76 14.99
CA TYR A 408 5.36 11.01 14.28
C TYR A 408 4.52 11.06 13.01
N VAL A 409 4.25 12.27 12.52
CA VAL A 409 3.65 12.53 11.21
C VAL A 409 4.56 13.46 10.38
N GLY A 410 4.55 13.29 9.07
CA GLY A 410 5.39 14.05 8.14
C GLY A 410 4.81 15.42 7.79
N ARG A 411 5.70 16.42 7.70
CA ARG A 411 5.45 17.71 7.06
C ARG A 411 6.51 17.97 6.00
N PHE A 412 6.05 18.26 4.79
CA PHE A 412 6.86 18.45 3.58
C PHE A 412 6.78 19.90 3.12
N THR A 413 7.94 20.45 2.77
CA THR A 413 8.12 21.82 2.28
C THR A 413 8.89 21.76 0.97
N GLY A 414 8.31 22.35 -0.08
CA GLY A 414 8.96 22.52 -1.37
C GLY A 414 9.92 23.70 -1.39
N ASP A 415 10.94 23.66 -2.24
CA ASP A 415 11.90 24.75 -2.43
C ASP A 415 11.86 25.42 -3.82
N SER A 416 10.95 25.00 -4.71
CA SER A 416 10.65 25.70 -5.96
C SER A 416 9.90 27.02 -5.73
N PRO A 417 9.98 27.97 -6.67
CA PRO A 417 9.14 29.17 -6.65
C PRO A 417 7.64 28.81 -6.66
N ALA A 418 6.88 29.30 -5.67
CA ALA A 418 5.44 29.02 -5.53
C ALA A 418 4.62 29.25 -6.81
N ALA A 419 4.99 30.25 -7.61
CA ALA A 419 4.29 30.59 -8.86
C ALA A 419 4.49 29.54 -9.98
N GLU A 420 5.48 28.66 -9.86
CA GLU A 420 5.77 27.59 -10.80
C GLU A 420 5.03 26.30 -10.44
N ILE A 421 4.49 26.19 -9.22
CA ILE A 421 3.61 25.10 -8.79
C ILE A 421 2.15 25.45 -9.14
N ASP A 422 1.90 25.56 -10.45
CA ASP A 422 0.59 25.96 -11.00
C ASP A 422 -0.41 24.81 -11.15
N GLY A 423 0.02 23.60 -10.81
CA GLY A 423 -0.82 22.41 -10.85
C GLY A 423 -0.88 21.70 -12.21
N THR A 424 -0.07 22.14 -13.18
CA THR A 424 0.06 21.47 -14.49
C THR A 424 0.93 20.22 -14.45
N GLY A 425 1.69 19.99 -13.37
CA GLY A 425 2.70 18.94 -13.29
C GLY A 425 3.95 19.21 -14.14
N LYS A 426 4.04 20.37 -14.79
CA LYS A 426 5.25 20.79 -15.49
C LYS A 426 6.37 20.99 -14.47
N LEU A 427 7.56 20.45 -14.78
CA LEU A 427 8.73 20.64 -13.93
C LEU A 427 9.02 22.15 -13.74
N PRO A 428 9.38 22.56 -12.50
CA PRO A 428 9.86 23.90 -12.20
C PRO A 428 11.22 24.16 -12.88
N SER A 429 11.66 25.41 -12.83
CA SER A 429 12.83 25.91 -13.55
C SER A 429 14.17 25.38 -13.05
N ASP A 430 14.24 24.90 -11.81
CA ASP A 430 15.37 24.15 -11.23
C ASP A 430 15.38 22.66 -11.64
N GLY A 431 14.28 22.16 -12.20
CA GLY A 431 14.21 20.88 -12.91
C GLY A 431 13.85 19.66 -12.04
N GLU A 432 13.52 19.85 -10.76
CA GLU A 432 13.09 18.79 -9.84
C GLU A 432 11.87 19.26 -9.03
N PHE A 433 10.97 18.35 -8.66
CA PHE A 433 10.02 18.64 -7.57
C PHE A 433 10.65 18.12 -6.28
N ASP A 434 11.18 18.99 -5.45
CA ASP A 434 11.96 18.59 -4.27
C ASP A 434 11.85 19.57 -3.09
N GLY A 435 12.64 19.30 -2.05
CA GLY A 435 12.72 20.16 -0.88
C GLY A 435 13.09 19.44 0.40
N SER A 436 12.55 19.94 1.51
CA SER A 436 12.85 19.48 2.87
C SER A 436 11.59 19.09 3.65
N GLY A 437 11.76 18.35 4.74
CA GLY A 437 10.66 18.04 5.63
C GLY A 437 11.10 17.65 7.03
N GLU A 438 10.10 17.47 7.88
CA GLU A 438 10.28 17.14 9.29
C GLU A 438 9.25 16.13 9.80
N TRP A 439 9.63 15.42 10.85
CA TRP A 439 8.79 14.48 11.58
C TRP A 439 8.29 15.13 12.86
N ILE A 440 7.00 15.43 12.92
CA ILE A 440 6.35 16.09 14.06
C ILE A 440 5.87 15.03 15.06
N PRO A 441 6.28 15.08 16.34
CA PRO A 441 5.87 14.07 17.31
C PRO A 441 4.39 14.20 17.68
N LEU A 442 3.69 13.07 17.73
CA LEU A 442 2.29 12.98 18.15
C LEU A 442 2.16 12.47 19.59
N ALA A 443 2.76 11.31 19.89
CA ALA A 443 2.76 10.72 21.23
C ALA A 443 3.96 9.80 21.46
N SER A 444 4.35 9.64 22.72
CA SER A 444 5.34 8.66 23.17
C SER A 444 4.90 7.96 24.44
N GLY A 445 4.64 6.66 24.37
CA GLY A 445 4.05 5.88 25.46
C GLY A 445 2.76 6.53 25.94
N LYS A 446 2.70 6.92 27.22
CA LYS A 446 1.50 7.59 27.80
C LYS A 446 1.54 9.12 27.71
N LYS A 447 2.52 9.70 27.03
CA LYS A 447 2.66 11.15 26.85
C LYS A 447 2.14 11.58 25.49
N SER A 448 1.20 12.52 25.48
CA SER A 448 0.78 13.25 24.28
C SER A 448 1.70 14.45 24.03
N PHE A 449 1.96 14.77 22.76
CA PHE A 449 2.56 16.03 22.31
C PHE A 449 1.54 16.93 21.59
N VAL A 450 0.27 16.50 21.51
CA VAL A 450 -0.80 17.23 20.84
C VAL A 450 -1.69 17.90 21.87
N ASP A 451 -1.80 19.22 21.77
CA ASP A 451 -2.58 20.02 22.70
C ASP A 451 -4.07 19.59 22.71
N GLY A 452 -4.58 19.39 23.93
CA GLY A 452 -5.97 18.99 24.15
C GLY A 452 -6.30 17.56 23.73
N MET A 453 -5.32 16.66 23.64
CA MET A 453 -5.54 15.22 23.47
C MET A 453 -4.72 14.43 24.49
N THR A 454 -5.32 13.41 25.09
CA THR A 454 -4.58 12.39 25.84
C THR A 454 -3.76 11.50 24.90
N ALA A 455 -2.78 10.75 25.43
CA ALA A 455 -2.03 9.80 24.60
C ALA A 455 -2.94 8.73 23.98
N GLU A 456 -3.90 8.21 24.75
CA GLU A 456 -4.91 7.24 24.27
C GLU A 456 -5.71 7.81 23.09
N GLU A 457 -6.17 9.06 23.21
CA GLU A 457 -6.86 9.74 22.10
C GLU A 457 -5.95 9.97 20.90
N VAL A 458 -4.67 10.29 21.08
CA VAL A 458 -3.73 10.44 19.95
C VAL A 458 -3.57 9.12 19.20
N TYR A 459 -3.50 7.97 19.88
CA TYR A 459 -3.37 6.67 19.20
C TYR A 459 -4.68 6.18 18.55
N VAL A 460 -5.84 6.46 19.14
CA VAL A 460 -7.14 6.04 18.56
C VAL A 460 -7.64 7.03 17.50
N PHE A 461 -7.37 8.32 17.67
CA PHE A 461 -7.79 9.41 16.80
C PHE A 461 -6.56 10.08 16.13
N THR A 462 -5.63 9.27 15.62
CA THR A 462 -4.35 9.69 15.05
C THR A 462 -4.49 10.69 13.90
N ARG A 463 -5.50 10.54 13.04
CA ARG A 463 -5.83 11.52 12.00
C ARG A 463 -6.15 12.91 12.56
N GLU A 464 -6.98 13.02 13.60
CA GLU A 464 -7.27 14.30 14.27
C GLU A 464 -6.03 14.89 14.95
N ALA A 465 -5.17 14.04 15.52
CA ALA A 465 -3.91 14.47 16.11
C ALA A 465 -2.96 15.06 15.05
N ALA A 466 -2.88 14.42 13.88
CA ALA A 466 -2.11 14.88 12.72
C ALA A 466 -2.65 16.20 12.14
N ASP A 467 -3.98 16.34 12.05
CA ASP A 467 -4.64 17.61 11.68
C ASP A 467 -4.17 18.74 12.59
N ARG A 468 -4.25 18.56 13.92
CA ARG A 468 -3.91 19.62 14.90
C ARG A 468 -2.46 20.08 14.84
N VAL A 469 -1.54 19.24 14.39
CA VAL A 469 -0.11 19.60 14.29
C VAL A 469 0.30 20.08 12.89
N GLY A 470 -0.65 20.16 11.95
CA GLY A 470 -0.42 20.70 10.62
C GLY A 470 0.42 19.78 9.72
N ALA A 471 0.11 18.48 9.71
CA ALA A 471 0.70 17.53 8.76
C ALA A 471 0.37 17.87 7.30
N THR A 472 1.25 17.51 6.37
CA THR A 472 1.05 17.79 4.93
C THR A 472 0.12 16.78 4.30
N LYS A 473 -0.96 17.26 3.68
CA LYS A 473 -1.94 16.44 2.98
C LYS A 473 -1.38 15.87 1.68
N MET A 474 -1.36 14.56 1.55
CA MET A 474 -0.73 13.84 0.44
C MET A 474 -1.76 13.27 -0.54
N ASP A 475 -1.31 12.93 -1.75
CA ASP A 475 -2.10 12.23 -2.74
C ASP A 475 -2.09 10.71 -2.51
N ARG A 476 -2.92 10.22 -1.58
CA ARG A 476 -3.11 8.77 -1.28
C ARG A 476 -1.79 8.01 -1.05
N PRO A 477 -1.14 8.19 0.11
CA PRO A 477 0.00 7.37 0.49
C PRO A 477 -0.37 5.89 0.63
N GLU A 478 0.06 5.08 -0.32
CA GLU A 478 -0.03 3.62 -0.30
C GLU A 478 1.28 3.05 0.29
N ASP A 479 1.96 2.13 -0.39
CA ASP A 479 3.08 1.40 0.19
C ASP A 479 4.32 2.29 0.32
N ILE A 480 5.09 2.04 1.37
CA ILE A 480 6.29 2.79 1.72
C ILE A 480 7.38 1.83 2.17
N GLN A 481 8.55 1.89 1.53
CA GLN A 481 9.64 0.99 1.86
C GLN A 481 11.01 1.69 1.83
N ALA A 482 11.87 1.33 2.78
CA ALA A 482 13.25 1.79 2.81
C ALA A 482 14.14 0.86 1.97
N HIS A 483 14.92 1.46 1.07
CA HIS A 483 15.91 0.75 0.27
C HIS A 483 16.89 0.00 1.20
N PRO A 484 17.10 -1.33 1.00
CA PRO A 484 17.76 -2.19 1.98
C PRO A 484 19.24 -1.85 2.24
N ARG A 485 19.92 -1.17 1.32
CA ARG A 485 21.33 -0.76 1.47
C ARG A 485 21.53 0.73 1.81
N THR A 486 20.97 1.64 1.01
CA THR A 486 21.14 3.10 1.20
C THR A 486 20.27 3.63 2.34
N GLY A 487 19.12 3.00 2.60
CA GLY A 487 18.13 3.49 3.55
C GLY A 487 17.32 4.69 3.07
N ARG A 488 17.43 5.09 1.79
CA ARG A 488 16.47 6.01 1.16
C ARG A 488 15.08 5.39 1.17
N ILE A 489 14.04 6.18 1.34
CA ILE A 489 12.68 5.71 1.49
C ILE A 489 11.88 6.10 0.26
N TYR A 490 11.06 5.18 -0.22
CA TYR A 490 10.22 5.33 -1.39
C TYR A 490 8.78 5.11 -0.96
N CYS A 491 7.88 6.00 -1.36
CA CYS A 491 6.46 5.94 -1.04
C CYS A 491 5.66 6.12 -2.33
N ALA A 492 4.73 5.20 -2.58
CA ALA A 492 3.76 5.34 -3.66
C ALA A 492 2.66 6.31 -3.23
N LEU A 493 2.36 7.28 -4.11
CA LEU A 493 1.27 8.23 -3.96
C LEU A 493 0.32 8.00 -5.13
N SER A 494 -0.73 7.21 -4.91
CA SER A 494 -1.48 6.54 -5.97
C SER A 494 -2.21 7.50 -6.91
N ASN A 495 -2.97 8.45 -6.36
CA ASN A 495 -3.72 9.47 -7.11
C ASN A 495 -4.50 10.38 -6.15
N ASN A 496 -4.97 11.51 -6.67
CA ASN A 496 -5.92 12.38 -5.98
C ASN A 496 -6.68 13.26 -6.99
N VAL A 497 -7.81 12.74 -7.47
CA VAL A 497 -8.69 13.48 -8.39
C VAL A 497 -9.41 14.66 -7.73
N ASP A 498 -9.38 14.77 -6.40
CA ASP A 498 -9.97 15.89 -5.67
C ASP A 498 -9.01 17.08 -5.51
N ARG A 499 -7.72 16.89 -5.81
CA ARG A 499 -6.70 17.94 -5.76
C ARG A 499 -7.12 19.12 -6.64
N GLY A 500 -7.27 20.30 -6.04
CA GLY A 500 -7.70 21.52 -6.72
C GLY A 500 -9.21 21.67 -6.96
N LYS A 501 -10.06 20.72 -6.54
CA LYS A 501 -11.52 20.93 -6.57
C LYS A 501 -11.92 22.08 -5.62
N PRO A 502 -13.07 22.74 -5.86
CA PRO A 502 -13.55 23.78 -4.96
C PRO A 502 -13.58 23.34 -3.49
N GLY A 503 -12.97 24.12 -2.60
CA GLY A 503 -12.88 23.80 -1.17
C GLY A 503 -11.87 22.70 -0.81
N LYS A 504 -11.06 22.23 -1.76
CA LYS A 504 -9.95 21.28 -1.53
C LYS A 504 -8.61 21.98 -1.74
N GLU A 505 -7.55 21.41 -1.18
CA GLU A 505 -6.20 21.95 -1.33
C GLU A 505 -5.78 21.96 -2.81
N GLY A 506 -5.17 23.06 -3.24
CA GLY A 506 -4.60 23.19 -4.58
C GLY A 506 -3.33 22.35 -4.78
N ALA A 507 -2.64 22.59 -5.89
CA ALA A 507 -1.34 21.97 -6.11
C ALA A 507 -0.31 22.48 -5.10
N THR A 508 0.54 21.57 -4.66
CA THR A 508 1.72 21.84 -3.81
C THR A 508 2.89 21.11 -4.44
N GLU A 509 4.13 21.47 -4.14
CA GLU A 509 5.27 20.81 -4.76
C GLU A 509 5.32 19.27 -4.59
N PRO A 510 5.03 18.69 -3.41
CA PRO A 510 4.95 17.22 -3.27
C PRO A 510 3.71 16.60 -3.94
N ASN A 511 2.72 17.42 -4.33
CA ASN A 511 1.48 17.01 -5.00
C ASN A 511 1.17 17.97 -6.18
N PRO A 512 1.96 17.92 -7.27
CA PRO A 512 2.10 19.04 -8.21
C PRO A 512 1.03 19.09 -9.31
N ARG A 513 0.05 18.19 -9.29
CA ARG A 513 -0.98 18.09 -10.34
C ARG A 513 -2.38 18.30 -9.77
N LEU A 514 -3.16 19.20 -10.37
CA LEU A 514 -4.60 19.24 -10.14
C LEU A 514 -5.24 18.01 -10.78
N ASN A 515 -6.34 17.52 -10.18
CA ASN A 515 -7.06 16.35 -10.69
C ASN A 515 -6.10 15.19 -11.03
N ASN A 516 -5.23 14.85 -10.08
CA ASN A 516 -4.16 13.89 -10.28
C ASN A 516 -4.75 12.48 -10.45
N LYS A 517 -4.76 11.96 -11.69
CA LYS A 517 -5.29 10.63 -12.01
C LYS A 517 -4.24 9.52 -12.00
N HIS A 518 -2.96 9.89 -12.00
CA HIS A 518 -1.88 8.95 -12.31
C HIS A 518 -0.90 8.70 -11.18
N GLY A 519 -0.83 9.60 -10.19
CA GLY A 519 0.04 9.41 -9.05
C GLY A 519 1.52 9.71 -9.30
N GLN A 520 2.32 9.50 -8.26
CA GLN A 520 3.75 9.77 -8.25
C GLN A 520 4.46 8.83 -7.26
N VAL A 521 5.78 8.73 -7.38
CA VAL A 521 6.61 8.02 -6.40
C VAL A 521 7.50 9.04 -5.71
N LEU A 522 7.31 9.19 -4.41
CA LEU A 522 8.12 10.05 -3.54
C LEU A 522 9.40 9.31 -3.13
N GLU A 523 10.55 9.96 -3.22
CA GLU A 523 11.82 9.51 -2.64
C GLU A 523 12.24 10.49 -1.54
N PHE A 524 12.61 10.01 -0.35
CA PHE A 524 13.17 10.87 0.68
C PHE A 524 14.30 10.20 1.47
N GLU A 525 15.17 11.03 2.04
CA GLU A 525 16.31 10.60 2.84
C GLU A 525 16.40 11.44 4.11
N GLU A 526 16.43 10.79 5.26
CA GLU A 526 16.63 11.51 6.52
C GLU A 526 18.08 11.96 6.68
N ARG A 527 18.25 13.09 7.36
CA ARG A 527 19.53 13.79 7.50
C ARG A 527 20.67 12.83 7.86
N ARG A 528 21.71 12.79 7.02
CA ARG A 528 22.91 11.93 7.16
C ARG A 528 22.64 10.42 7.04
N GLY A 529 21.54 10.03 6.39
CA GLY A 529 21.11 8.64 6.27
C GLY A 529 20.80 8.00 7.63
N ASP A 530 20.41 8.80 8.63
CA ASP A 530 20.06 8.31 9.97
C ASP A 530 18.54 8.17 10.09
N ALA A 531 18.05 6.93 10.17
CA ALA A 531 16.63 6.60 10.34
C ALA A 531 16.00 7.25 11.59
N LEU A 532 16.82 7.72 12.54
CA LEU A 532 16.36 8.36 13.77
C LEU A 532 16.27 9.88 13.67
N ALA A 533 16.76 10.46 12.57
CA ALA A 533 16.64 11.89 12.36
C ALA A 533 15.17 12.29 12.15
N LEU A 534 14.85 13.49 12.62
CA LEU A 534 13.52 14.09 12.56
C LEU A 534 13.40 15.12 11.43
N THR A 535 14.42 15.21 10.56
CA THR A 535 14.39 16.05 9.36
C THR A 535 14.94 15.27 8.18
N PHE A 536 14.45 15.59 6.98
CA PHE A 536 14.76 14.87 5.75
C PHE A 536 14.74 15.83 4.55
N SER A 537 15.37 15.39 3.46
CA SER A 537 15.19 15.94 2.12
C SER A 537 14.34 14.99 1.30
N TRP A 538 13.51 15.50 0.40
CA TRP A 538 12.63 14.69 -0.44
C TRP A 538 12.66 15.17 -1.88
N ARG A 539 12.24 14.31 -2.81
CA ARG A 539 12.02 14.60 -4.23
C ARG A 539 10.93 13.69 -4.81
N LEU A 540 10.26 14.10 -5.88
CA LEU A 540 9.47 13.16 -6.68
C LEU A 540 10.39 12.38 -7.62
N PHE A 541 10.50 11.08 -7.38
CA PHE A 541 11.29 10.17 -8.22
C PHE A 541 10.59 9.93 -9.56
N LEU A 542 9.29 9.66 -9.53
CA LEU A 542 8.45 9.52 -10.72
C LEU A 542 7.23 10.44 -10.59
N VAL A 543 6.82 11.06 -11.70
CA VAL A 543 5.46 11.61 -11.88
C VAL A 543 4.81 10.79 -12.99
N CYS A 544 3.89 9.91 -12.59
CA CYS A 544 3.36 8.83 -13.42
C CYS A 544 2.35 9.35 -14.46
N GLY A 545 2.15 8.57 -15.52
CA GLY A 545 1.18 8.81 -16.59
C GLY A 545 1.69 8.26 -17.94
N ASP A 546 1.13 8.78 -19.02
CA ASP A 546 1.64 8.56 -20.37
C ASP A 546 3.00 9.28 -20.54
N PRO A 547 4.09 8.57 -20.93
CA PRO A 547 5.40 9.18 -21.17
C PRO A 547 5.38 10.26 -22.27
N ALA A 548 4.42 10.23 -23.19
CA ALA A 548 4.24 11.27 -24.20
C ALA A 548 3.66 12.58 -23.62
N SER A 549 3.00 12.52 -22.46
CA SER A 549 2.36 13.68 -21.84
C SER A 549 3.39 14.60 -21.17
N PRO A 550 3.34 15.93 -21.34
CA PRO A 550 4.36 16.86 -20.81
C PRO A 550 4.43 16.94 -19.29
N ASP A 551 3.41 16.47 -18.56
CA ASP A 551 3.30 16.49 -17.10
C ASP A 551 3.89 15.25 -16.41
N THR A 552 4.57 14.37 -17.15
CA THR A 552 5.21 13.16 -16.60
C THR A 552 6.73 13.30 -16.49
N TYR A 553 7.31 12.66 -15.48
CA TYR A 553 8.72 12.71 -15.14
C TYR A 553 9.23 11.34 -14.67
N PHE A 554 10.42 10.95 -15.13
CA PHE A 554 11.01 9.63 -14.86
C PHE A 554 12.45 9.77 -14.38
N ALA A 555 12.68 10.55 -13.32
CA ALA A 555 14.00 10.83 -12.75
C ALA A 555 15.05 11.31 -13.76
N GLY A 556 14.62 12.03 -14.81
CA GLY A 556 15.46 12.53 -15.89
C GLY A 556 15.76 11.53 -17.01
N PHE A 557 15.22 10.31 -16.97
CA PHE A 557 15.40 9.32 -18.03
C PHE A 557 14.59 9.67 -19.30
N PRO A 558 15.10 9.34 -20.52
CA PRO A 558 14.36 9.57 -21.76
C PRO A 558 12.98 8.89 -21.79
N LYS A 559 11.93 9.69 -21.98
CA LYS A 559 10.53 9.27 -21.87
C LYS A 559 10.08 8.32 -22.99
N ASP A 560 10.75 8.37 -24.15
CA ASP A 560 10.50 7.46 -25.27
C ASP A 560 11.01 6.03 -25.01
N GLN A 561 11.76 5.82 -23.93
CA GLN A 561 12.38 4.54 -23.57
C GLN A 561 11.79 3.90 -22.32
N VAL A 562 10.77 4.50 -21.69
CA VAL A 562 10.09 3.95 -20.51
C VAL A 562 8.72 3.38 -20.85
N SER A 563 8.15 2.59 -19.94
CA SER A 563 6.76 2.13 -20.00
C SER A 563 5.80 3.17 -19.41
N PRO A 564 4.55 3.28 -19.93
CA PRO A 564 3.50 4.03 -19.25
C PRO A 564 3.11 3.37 -17.92
N ILE A 565 2.80 4.19 -16.92
CA ILE A 565 2.45 3.75 -15.56
C ILE A 565 1.40 4.70 -14.98
N SER A 566 0.48 4.19 -14.18
CA SER A 566 -0.53 4.99 -13.47
C SER A 566 -0.85 4.30 -12.16
N SER A 567 -1.18 5.07 -11.13
CA SER A 567 -1.52 4.61 -9.80
C SER A 567 -0.51 3.59 -9.26
N PRO A 568 0.76 4.03 -9.05
CA PRO A 568 1.71 3.20 -8.33
C PRO A 568 1.14 2.88 -6.95
N ASP A 569 1.22 1.62 -6.56
CA ASP A 569 0.63 1.09 -5.33
C ASP A 569 1.72 0.47 -4.43
N ASN A 570 2.07 -0.80 -4.64
CA ASN A 570 3.09 -1.43 -3.81
C ASN A 570 4.52 -1.09 -4.26
N VAL A 571 5.46 -1.02 -3.31
CA VAL A 571 6.89 -0.80 -3.58
C VAL A 571 7.76 -1.89 -2.94
N ALA A 572 8.58 -2.54 -3.76
CA ALA A 572 9.50 -3.58 -3.34
C ALA A 572 10.93 -3.35 -3.86
N PHE A 573 11.92 -3.97 -3.22
CA PHE A 573 13.30 -3.98 -3.72
C PHE A 573 13.77 -5.38 -4.08
N ASP A 574 14.49 -5.48 -5.19
CA ASP A 574 15.29 -6.68 -5.47
C ASP A 574 16.64 -6.66 -4.73
N LYS A 575 17.37 -7.78 -4.81
CA LYS A 575 18.74 -7.89 -4.24
C LYS A 575 19.74 -6.88 -4.83
N HIS A 576 19.47 -6.33 -6.01
CA HIS A 576 20.30 -5.35 -6.71
C HIS A 576 19.96 -3.92 -6.35
N GLY A 577 18.89 -3.68 -5.58
CA GLY A 577 18.42 -2.36 -5.18
C GLY A 577 17.68 -1.62 -6.28
N ASN A 578 17.19 -2.30 -7.31
CA ASN A 578 16.19 -1.70 -8.18
C ASN A 578 14.86 -1.66 -7.42
N LEU A 579 14.09 -0.60 -7.67
CA LEU A 579 12.74 -0.47 -7.15
C LEU A 579 11.78 -1.23 -8.08
N TRP A 580 10.83 -1.94 -7.49
CA TRP A 580 9.77 -2.64 -8.18
C TRP A 580 8.44 -2.05 -7.72
N ILE A 581 7.57 -1.74 -8.67
CA ILE A 581 6.34 -0.97 -8.44
C ILE A 581 5.19 -1.75 -9.04
N SER A 582 4.19 -2.09 -8.24
CA SER A 582 2.92 -2.63 -8.75
C SER A 582 1.90 -1.50 -8.96
N THR A 583 0.82 -1.76 -9.70
CA THR A 583 -0.20 -0.76 -9.99
C THR A 583 -1.61 -1.26 -9.69
N ASP A 584 -2.45 -0.35 -9.19
CA ASP A 584 -3.90 -0.41 -9.26
C ASP A 584 -4.43 0.87 -9.93
N SER A 585 -4.35 0.89 -11.25
CA SER A 585 -4.81 2.02 -12.04
C SER A 585 -6.30 1.95 -12.36
N ALA A 586 -6.89 0.77 -12.18
CA ALA A 586 -8.19 0.41 -12.72
C ALA A 586 -8.33 0.87 -14.20
N GLY A 587 -7.26 0.68 -14.99
CA GLY A 587 -7.27 1.01 -16.42
C GLY A 587 -7.24 2.51 -16.73
N ALA A 588 -6.67 3.37 -15.88
CA ALA A 588 -6.59 4.81 -16.13
C ALA A 588 -5.86 5.22 -17.43
N LEU A 589 -5.01 4.35 -17.96
CA LEU A 589 -4.35 4.50 -19.26
C LEU A 589 -4.93 3.56 -20.33
N GLY A 590 -6.04 2.87 -20.05
CA GLY A 590 -6.64 1.89 -20.94
C GLY A 590 -5.82 0.59 -21.10
N ILE A 591 -4.95 0.30 -20.14
CA ILE A 591 -4.07 -0.88 -20.11
C ILE A 591 -4.32 -1.67 -18.83
N ASN A 592 -4.03 -2.96 -18.83
CA ASN A 592 -4.04 -3.76 -17.61
C ASN A 592 -2.93 -3.30 -16.65
N ASP A 593 -3.20 -3.49 -15.37
CA ASP A 593 -2.23 -3.28 -14.32
C ASP A 593 -1.06 -4.27 -14.39
N GLY A 594 0.04 -3.95 -13.71
CA GLY A 594 1.26 -4.73 -13.83
C GLY A 594 2.29 -4.47 -12.74
N LEU A 595 3.40 -5.18 -12.87
CA LEU A 595 4.60 -4.99 -12.07
C LEU A 595 5.70 -4.40 -12.96
N TYR A 596 6.34 -3.36 -12.46
CA TYR A 596 7.40 -2.61 -13.14
C TYR A 596 8.69 -2.73 -12.34
N SER A 597 9.83 -2.64 -13.02
CA SER A 597 11.13 -2.41 -12.36
C SER A 597 11.74 -1.10 -12.83
N VAL A 598 12.50 -0.45 -11.95
CA VAL A 598 13.18 0.81 -12.24
C VAL A 598 14.50 0.89 -11.46
N PRO A 599 15.64 1.08 -12.16
CA PRO A 599 16.91 1.36 -11.50
C PRO A 599 16.88 2.71 -10.79
N LEU A 600 17.54 2.78 -9.63
CA LEU A 600 17.59 3.99 -8.81
C LEU A 600 18.90 4.77 -8.95
N GLU A 601 19.91 4.24 -9.63
CA GLU A 601 21.24 4.84 -9.68
C GLU A 601 21.86 4.76 -11.09
N GLY A 602 22.88 5.59 -11.31
CA GLY A 602 23.65 5.61 -12.55
C GLY A 602 22.86 6.11 -13.76
N ARG A 603 23.38 5.83 -14.96
CA ARG A 603 22.81 6.31 -16.23
C ARG A 603 21.41 5.77 -16.56
N ASN A 604 21.01 4.70 -15.86
CA ASN A 604 19.72 4.02 -16.05
C ASN A 604 18.72 4.40 -14.95
N ARG A 605 19.05 5.36 -14.06
CA ARG A 605 18.10 5.87 -13.07
C ARG A 605 16.85 6.37 -13.77
N GLY A 606 15.69 5.84 -13.38
CA GLY A 606 14.40 6.18 -13.98
C GLY A 606 14.02 5.39 -15.24
N GLU A 607 14.83 4.42 -15.69
CA GLU A 607 14.47 3.51 -16.77
C GLU A 607 13.37 2.53 -16.32
N LEU A 608 12.12 3.00 -16.33
CA LEU A 608 10.96 2.24 -15.89
C LEU A 608 10.54 1.22 -16.95
N LYS A 609 10.54 -0.06 -16.59
CA LYS A 609 10.24 -1.18 -17.50
C LYS A 609 9.15 -2.07 -16.93
N LEU A 610 8.05 -2.20 -17.67
CA LEU A 610 7.00 -3.17 -17.40
C LEU A 610 7.55 -4.60 -17.47
N PHE A 611 7.47 -5.33 -16.36
CA PHE A 611 7.92 -6.72 -16.23
C PHE A 611 6.78 -7.69 -16.52
N LEU A 612 5.59 -7.49 -15.95
CA LEU A 612 4.41 -8.30 -16.27
C LEU A 612 3.14 -7.46 -16.19
N THR A 613 2.09 -7.93 -16.88
CA THR A 613 0.71 -7.44 -16.72
C THR A 613 -0.17 -8.54 -16.14
N VAL A 614 -1.21 -8.17 -15.41
CA VAL A 614 -2.23 -9.10 -14.87
C VAL A 614 -3.49 -9.11 -15.77
N PRO A 615 -4.44 -10.03 -15.55
CA PRO A 615 -5.66 -10.13 -16.34
C PRO A 615 -6.53 -8.87 -16.26
N ARG A 616 -7.44 -8.73 -17.23
CA ARG A 616 -8.37 -7.61 -17.30
C ARG A 616 -9.19 -7.46 -16.01
N GLY A 617 -9.23 -6.23 -15.49
CA GLY A 617 -9.99 -5.90 -14.28
C GLY A 617 -9.35 -6.37 -12.98
N ALA A 618 -8.19 -7.03 -13.04
CA ALA A 618 -7.36 -7.29 -11.88
C ALA A 618 -6.41 -6.11 -11.63
N GLU A 619 -5.96 -5.99 -10.38
CA GLU A 619 -4.75 -5.24 -10.04
C GLU A 619 -3.59 -6.20 -9.71
N THR A 620 -2.37 -5.63 -9.66
CA THR A 620 -1.16 -6.37 -9.27
C THR A 620 -0.76 -5.96 -7.86
N CYS A 621 -0.70 -6.92 -6.93
CA CYS A 621 -0.33 -6.64 -5.54
C CYS A 621 0.81 -7.53 -5.03
N GLY A 622 1.34 -7.16 -3.87
CA GLY A 622 2.23 -7.98 -3.04
C GLY A 622 3.44 -8.57 -3.76
N PRO A 623 4.24 -7.80 -4.53
CA PRO A 623 5.38 -8.34 -5.25
C PRO A 623 6.46 -8.87 -4.30
N ILE A 624 6.84 -10.14 -4.47
CA ILE A 624 8.06 -10.70 -3.88
C ILE A 624 9.10 -10.81 -4.99
N VAL A 625 10.24 -10.14 -4.83
CA VAL A 625 11.28 -10.08 -5.86
C VAL A 625 12.57 -10.71 -5.35
N GLU A 626 12.65 -12.05 -5.43
CA GLU A 626 13.87 -12.79 -5.13
C GLU A 626 14.78 -12.89 -6.35
N GLU A 627 16.01 -13.38 -6.14
CA GLU A 627 17.01 -13.57 -7.20
C GLU A 627 16.51 -14.41 -8.39
N LYS A 628 15.65 -15.41 -8.15
CA LYS A 628 15.29 -16.43 -9.16
C LYS A 628 13.79 -16.52 -9.44
N ILE A 629 12.99 -15.91 -8.57
CA ILE A 629 11.53 -16.03 -8.59
C ILE A 629 10.97 -14.67 -8.25
N VAL A 630 10.02 -14.23 -9.07
CA VAL A 630 9.11 -13.14 -8.73
C VAL A 630 7.75 -13.77 -8.43
N THR A 631 7.07 -13.33 -7.38
CA THR A 631 5.65 -13.65 -7.21
C THR A 631 4.83 -12.38 -7.12
N VAL A 632 3.60 -12.43 -7.63
CA VAL A 632 2.61 -11.36 -7.48
C VAL A 632 1.28 -11.98 -7.08
N CYS A 633 0.48 -11.21 -6.37
CA CYS A 633 -0.93 -11.48 -6.19
C CYS A 633 -1.71 -10.80 -7.32
N VAL A 634 -2.62 -11.57 -7.92
CA VAL A 634 -3.59 -11.10 -8.90
C VAL A 634 -4.91 -10.97 -8.16
N GLN A 635 -5.25 -9.74 -7.80
CA GLN A 635 -6.45 -9.44 -7.03
C GLN A 635 -7.64 -9.21 -7.97
N HIS A 636 -8.84 -9.65 -7.58
CA HIS A 636 -10.12 -9.39 -8.27
C HIS A 636 -10.17 -9.42 -9.81
N PRO A 637 -9.66 -10.47 -10.49
CA PRO A 637 -9.76 -10.56 -11.94
C PRO A 637 -11.21 -10.44 -12.44
N GLY A 638 -11.43 -9.55 -13.40
CA GLY A 638 -12.75 -9.30 -13.99
C GLY A 638 -13.65 -8.34 -13.21
N GLU A 639 -13.18 -7.70 -12.15
CA GLU A 639 -13.95 -6.70 -11.39
C GLU A 639 -14.07 -5.38 -12.17
N VAL A 640 -14.99 -5.37 -13.15
CA VAL A 640 -15.28 -4.23 -14.02
C VAL A 640 -16.78 -3.94 -14.01
N ASP A 641 -17.16 -2.69 -14.29
CA ASP A 641 -18.56 -2.28 -14.26
C ASP A 641 -19.46 -3.11 -15.18
N GLY A 642 -20.57 -3.59 -14.62
CA GLY A 642 -21.55 -4.41 -15.32
C GLY A 642 -21.20 -5.90 -15.45
N ALA A 643 -20.07 -6.34 -14.87
CA ALA A 643 -19.74 -7.74 -14.65
C ALA A 643 -20.15 -8.18 -13.24
N ASN A 644 -20.39 -9.49 -13.06
CA ASN A 644 -20.68 -10.15 -11.78
C ASN A 644 -20.57 -11.68 -11.97
N ALA A 645 -20.91 -12.46 -10.94
CA ALA A 645 -20.90 -13.93 -11.01
C ALA A 645 -21.79 -14.52 -12.12
N ASP A 646 -22.90 -13.86 -12.50
CA ASP A 646 -23.79 -14.33 -13.56
C ASP A 646 -23.29 -13.94 -14.97
N LYS A 647 -22.42 -12.93 -15.05
CA LYS A 647 -21.84 -12.42 -16.29
C LYS A 647 -20.37 -12.01 -16.05
N PRO A 648 -19.46 -12.99 -15.88
CA PRO A 648 -18.06 -12.70 -15.58
C PRO A 648 -17.39 -11.99 -16.77
N ALA A 649 -16.47 -11.09 -16.47
CA ALA A 649 -15.65 -10.39 -17.46
C ALA A 649 -14.23 -10.95 -17.62
N SER A 650 -13.87 -11.90 -16.73
CA SER A 650 -12.63 -12.66 -16.74
C SER A 650 -12.97 -14.12 -16.42
N HIS A 651 -12.21 -15.04 -17.00
CA HIS A 651 -12.24 -16.46 -16.65
C HIS A 651 -10.89 -16.93 -16.09
N TRP A 652 -9.97 -16.00 -15.82
CA TRP A 652 -8.68 -16.32 -15.24
C TRP A 652 -8.82 -16.81 -13.79
N PRO A 653 -8.07 -17.83 -13.33
CA PRO A 653 -6.91 -18.45 -14.00
C PRO A 653 -7.21 -19.70 -14.83
N ASP A 654 -8.41 -20.27 -14.71
CA ASP A 654 -8.70 -21.62 -15.20
C ASP A 654 -9.23 -21.61 -16.66
N GLY A 655 -9.69 -20.46 -17.16
CA GLY A 655 -10.11 -20.23 -18.54
C GLY A 655 -11.44 -20.90 -18.92
N GLY A 656 -11.82 -20.81 -20.19
CA GLY A 656 -13.11 -21.32 -20.65
C GLY A 656 -14.27 -20.55 -20.01
N GLU A 657 -15.19 -21.27 -19.36
CA GLU A 657 -16.38 -20.70 -18.71
C GLU A 657 -16.28 -20.68 -17.17
N THR A 658 -15.08 -20.87 -16.62
CA THR A 658 -14.88 -20.91 -15.16
C THR A 658 -15.07 -19.53 -14.53
N GLN A 659 -15.45 -19.51 -13.26
CA GLN A 659 -15.50 -18.26 -12.48
C GLN A 659 -14.10 -17.72 -12.22
N PRO A 660 -13.92 -16.38 -12.21
CA PRO A 660 -12.63 -15.77 -11.93
C PRO A 660 -12.22 -16.05 -10.47
N ARG A 661 -10.93 -16.28 -10.25
CA ARG A 661 -10.39 -16.57 -8.91
C ARG A 661 -9.14 -15.73 -8.65
N PRO A 662 -9.16 -14.82 -7.66
CA PRO A 662 -7.94 -14.15 -7.18
C PRO A 662 -6.88 -15.18 -6.81
N SER A 663 -5.64 -14.96 -7.24
CA SER A 663 -4.60 -15.99 -7.13
C SER A 663 -3.19 -15.43 -7.01
N VAL A 664 -2.30 -16.21 -6.39
CA VAL A 664 -0.86 -15.95 -6.35
C VAL A 664 -0.20 -16.61 -7.56
N VAL A 665 0.67 -15.89 -8.25
CA VAL A 665 1.42 -16.35 -9.42
C VAL A 665 2.92 -16.29 -9.15
N ALA A 666 3.65 -17.32 -9.53
CA ALA A 666 5.12 -17.31 -9.54
C ALA A 666 5.64 -17.21 -10.98
N VAL A 667 6.66 -16.38 -11.18
CA VAL A 667 7.35 -16.13 -12.46
C VAL A 667 8.83 -16.40 -12.29
N TRP A 668 9.44 -17.11 -13.24
CA TRP A 668 10.86 -17.48 -13.19
C TRP A 668 11.48 -17.60 -14.58
N LYS A 669 12.81 -17.47 -14.66
CA LYS A 669 13.57 -17.66 -15.90
C LYS A 669 14.23 -19.04 -15.91
N PRO A 670 13.89 -19.95 -16.85
CA PRO A 670 14.64 -21.18 -17.05
C PRO A 670 16.09 -20.88 -17.46
N GLY A 671 17.02 -21.71 -16.99
CA GLY A 671 18.44 -21.65 -17.29
C GLY A 671 19.02 -23.01 -17.65
N ARG A 672 20.25 -23.02 -18.17
CA ARG A 672 20.93 -24.25 -18.64
C ARG A 672 21.13 -25.31 -17.55
N HIS A 673 21.28 -24.88 -16.30
CA HIS A 673 21.54 -25.75 -15.14
C HIS A 673 20.53 -25.52 -13.98
N GLY A 674 19.30 -25.09 -14.29
CA GLY A 674 18.26 -24.81 -13.31
C GLY A 674 17.55 -23.49 -13.60
N LEU A 675 17.46 -22.62 -12.60
CA LEU A 675 16.93 -21.27 -12.76
C LEU A 675 18.05 -20.27 -13.05
N SER A 676 17.80 -19.37 -13.98
CA SER A 676 18.59 -18.15 -14.17
C SER A 676 18.12 -17.08 -13.19
N ASP A 677 18.96 -16.07 -12.98
CA ASP A 677 18.57 -14.91 -12.19
C ASP A 677 17.51 -14.09 -12.96
N ILE A 678 16.65 -13.41 -12.22
CA ILE A 678 15.72 -12.44 -12.78
C ILE A 678 16.55 -11.29 -13.39
N GLY A 679 16.27 -10.98 -14.66
CA GLY A 679 16.94 -9.93 -15.43
C GLY A 679 18.43 -10.18 -15.71
N SER A 680 18.84 -11.44 -15.90
CA SER A 680 20.21 -11.86 -16.28
C SER A 680 20.38 -12.36 -17.69
#